data_AF-A0A6J7TE31-F1
#
_entry.id   AF-A0A6J7TE31-F1
#
_cell.length_a   1.000
_cell.length_b   1.000
_cell.length_c   1.000
_cell.angle_alpha   90.00
_cell.angle_beta   90.00
_cell.angle_gamma   90.00
#
_symmetry.space_group_name_H-M   'P 1'
#
loop_
_entity.id
_entity.type
_entity.pdbx_description
1 polymer ?
#
loop_
_entity_poly.entity_id
_entity_poly.type
_entity_poly.pdbx_seq_one_letter_code
_entity_poly.pdbx_strand_id
1 'polypeptide(L)'
;MRAIHFKHLRVAVILTALVGSLLNAPSAQALFLEVPGTQWGHIYAGTNPVTTTTPRPKSAVGVAKSTFNVTYNNFPDWAKKEVQAAVDVWSTNFSSSVVISVDASWGRSSSWGILGSARPVNFFSSFAGAPDQSLWYTSALANALAGKDLDKANPDIIIQVNSNGGWNTRGDGMPSQREYDLRSVFLHEIAHGLGFLSNDAYDTNFGVASLDQPTPYDAYAQTIDGKRLADLPTPSNELAQALTAPLFWSGANAIKANGGVKPKLYTPLRYEPGSSTSHLDEATFSKSGLDSVMTPNLDPGEIFAEPGPLLLAMIEDMRSKPPIGIATGLPLVPRNVQAFTADSSALITFDPPVNLRTAQVSEYIIKNLKTGVEKSALSSPVVVSGLKNGVSYTFTVVAKNTLGLSEAATTKATIPQAGWKSTVLDDGADGKSVASATFNGKPAIAYTDTKSGDLKLATFDGKVWKKVTVDGAGGTSGRTSHSINSPVSLCVNGSGTKQLLHIFYSDATDKDLRYATYNGKSFVFEVVDGDGPVVNNYEDSKRVRTSSDVSVTNACVATANGVQVFYRDESQGILLGAVKTGTNPWVYELVDGDRKTDGRSTGDVGFHLQAIFDGSKTYVVYDSVVTLNQKKEISSGAVRIAIRAGSDSTAWSYQSFDISTDDASIFGYDVAIARVSGDVMVTWLATSITSFPKPNQIRWAMLSAPLAISKSTTENFGTPGAYLSIDGKTIVFNCQERLCALDTSKAVAGQSAIRLVRSSQGVEPTQSAWVTVNKVKYLLATVNNKLALLKP
;
A
#
# COMPACT_ATOMS: atom_id res chain seq x y z
N MET A 1 2.03 57.39 39.08
CA MET A 1 3.29 56.77 38.58
C MET A 1 3.46 55.40 39.21
N ARG A 2 2.84 54.36 38.62
CA ARG A 2 3.05 52.94 38.93
C ARG A 2 2.81 52.19 37.61
N ALA A 3 3.80 52.27 36.73
CA ALA A 3 3.86 51.53 35.48
C ALA A 3 5.33 51.55 35.07
N ILE A 4 5.99 50.38 35.02
CA ILE A 4 7.17 50.07 34.17
C ILE A 4 7.66 48.62 34.38
N HIS A 5 7.25 47.88 35.43
CA HIS A 5 7.81 46.53 35.69
C HIS A 5 7.02 45.31 35.19
N PHE A 6 5.99 45.47 34.34
CA PHE A 6 5.16 44.35 33.87
C PHE A 6 5.23 44.06 32.35
N LYS A 7 6.29 44.51 31.65
CA LYS A 7 6.46 44.23 30.21
C LYS A 7 7.54 43.20 29.84
N HIS A 8 8.46 42.85 30.74
CA HIS A 8 9.53 41.89 30.41
C HIS A 8 9.23 40.43 30.76
N LEU A 9 8.24 40.15 31.62
CA LEU A 9 7.91 38.76 32.00
C LEU A 9 6.99 38.05 30.98
N ARG A 10 6.19 38.79 30.20
CA ARG A 10 5.31 38.18 29.17
C ARG A 10 6.03 37.86 27.85
N VAL A 11 7.14 38.53 27.55
CA VAL A 11 7.94 38.26 26.34
C VAL A 11 8.80 37.01 26.53
N ALA A 12 9.29 36.75 27.75
CA ALA A 12 10.08 35.55 28.06
C ALA A 12 9.26 34.25 28.07
N VAL A 13 7.99 34.29 28.48
CA VAL A 13 7.09 33.12 28.49
C VAL A 13 6.55 32.81 27.09
N ILE A 14 6.42 33.81 26.21
CA ILE A 14 6.00 33.61 24.82
C ILE A 14 7.17 33.12 23.94
N LEU A 15 8.42 33.54 24.20
CA LEU A 15 9.59 33.00 23.47
C LEU A 15 9.96 31.57 23.87
N THR A 16 9.75 31.17 25.13
CA THR A 16 10.03 29.78 25.57
C THR A 16 8.97 28.79 25.07
N ALA A 17 7.71 29.22 24.94
CA ALA A 17 6.67 28.42 24.29
C ALA A 17 6.88 28.28 22.76
N LEU A 18 7.45 29.30 22.10
CA LEU A 18 7.73 29.27 20.66
C LEU A 18 8.95 28.41 20.29
N VAL A 19 9.95 28.32 21.18
CA VAL A 19 11.13 27.45 20.98
C VAL A 19 10.81 25.99 21.31
N GLY A 20 9.88 25.71 22.24
CA GLY A 20 9.40 24.35 22.52
C GLY A 20 8.59 23.73 21.37
N SER A 21 7.85 24.55 20.60
CA SER A 21 7.06 24.08 19.44
C SER A 21 7.89 23.84 18.16
N LEU A 22 9.16 24.25 18.13
CA LEU A 22 10.06 24.01 16.99
C LEU A 22 10.88 22.71 17.13
N LEU A 23 10.78 22.02 18.26
CA LEU A 23 11.56 20.80 18.54
C LEU A 23 10.78 19.50 18.40
N ASN A 24 9.47 19.55 18.14
CA ASN A 24 8.65 18.36 17.88
C ASN A 24 7.76 18.60 16.65
N ALA A 25 8.39 18.71 15.48
CA ALA A 25 7.66 18.39 14.27
C ALA A 25 7.30 16.89 14.35
N PRO A 26 6.02 16.48 14.24
CA PRO A 26 5.71 15.06 14.06
C PRO A 26 6.45 14.62 12.81
N SER A 27 7.36 13.66 12.96
CA SER A 27 8.00 13.00 11.83
C SER A 27 6.88 12.42 10.97
N ALA A 28 6.83 12.80 9.69
CA ALA A 28 6.01 12.11 8.72
C ALA A 28 6.32 10.61 8.85
N GLN A 29 5.33 9.80 9.20
CA GLN A 29 5.51 8.36 9.21
C GLN A 29 5.76 7.95 7.76
N ALA A 30 7.00 7.51 7.50
CA ALA A 30 7.31 6.85 6.25
C ALA A 30 6.33 5.67 6.09
N LEU A 31 5.65 5.63 4.94
CA LEU A 31 4.90 4.45 4.52
C LEU A 31 5.92 3.32 4.41
N PHE A 32 5.78 2.30 5.25
CA PHE A 32 6.53 1.06 5.15
C PHE A 32 5.88 0.15 4.10
N LEU A 33 6.63 -0.81 3.58
CA LEU A 33 6.12 -1.84 2.68
C LEU A 33 5.67 -3.06 3.48
N GLU A 34 4.64 -3.73 3.02
CA GLU A 34 4.07 -4.93 3.64
C GLU A 34 3.75 -5.97 2.55
N VAL A 35 4.07 -7.24 2.82
CA VAL A 35 3.70 -8.37 1.97
C VAL A 35 3.31 -9.59 2.82
N PRO A 36 2.36 -10.42 2.37
CA PRO A 36 2.01 -11.64 3.08
C PRO A 36 3.18 -12.62 3.19
N GLY A 37 3.39 -13.17 4.37
CA GLY A 37 4.33 -14.26 4.61
C GLY A 37 3.74 -15.58 4.14
N THR A 38 4.24 -16.17 3.06
CA THR A 38 3.72 -17.43 2.50
C THR A 38 4.60 -18.64 2.74
N GLN A 39 5.86 -18.44 3.14
CA GLN A 39 6.80 -19.51 3.39
C GLN A 39 6.60 -20.12 4.76
N TRP A 40 6.62 -21.44 4.83
CA TRP A 40 6.49 -22.22 6.06
C TRP A 40 7.83 -22.81 6.46
N GLY A 41 8.21 -22.67 7.72
CA GLY A 41 9.18 -23.55 8.36
C GLY A 41 8.52 -24.84 8.83
N HIS A 42 9.27 -25.93 8.85
CA HIS A 42 8.79 -27.26 9.22
C HIS A 42 9.78 -27.97 10.14
N ILE A 43 9.28 -28.47 11.27
CA ILE A 43 9.94 -29.52 12.02
C ILE A 43 9.37 -30.90 11.65
N TYR A 44 10.27 -31.79 11.22
CA TYR A 44 9.95 -33.14 10.77
C TYR A 44 10.10 -34.17 11.89
N ALA A 45 9.30 -35.23 11.79
CA ALA A 45 9.37 -36.39 12.65
C ALA A 45 10.65 -37.19 12.35
N GLY A 46 11.62 -37.10 13.25
CA GLY A 46 12.83 -37.93 13.23
C GLY A 46 12.50 -39.41 13.46
N THR A 47 13.47 -40.27 13.15
CA THR A 47 13.29 -41.74 13.18
C THR A 47 14.28 -42.47 14.08
N ASN A 48 15.15 -41.76 14.81
CA ASN A 48 16.16 -42.35 15.68
C ASN A 48 15.81 -42.12 17.16
N PRO A 49 15.15 -43.07 17.84
CA PRO A 49 14.74 -42.86 19.23
C PRO A 49 15.92 -42.60 20.17
N VAL A 50 15.74 -41.65 21.09
CA VAL A 50 16.73 -41.37 22.14
C VAL A 50 16.84 -42.58 23.07
N THR A 51 18.05 -43.13 23.20
CA THR A 51 18.29 -44.39 23.94
C THR A 51 18.09 -44.29 25.46
N THR A 52 18.16 -43.07 26.00
CA THR A 52 17.97 -42.78 27.44
C THR A 52 17.04 -41.58 27.59
N THR A 53 15.86 -41.80 28.16
CA THR A 53 14.92 -40.72 28.46
C THR A 53 15.34 -40.04 29.76
N THR A 54 15.52 -38.71 29.71
CA THR A 54 15.80 -37.89 30.89
C THR A 54 14.65 -36.93 31.13
N PRO A 55 14.33 -36.59 32.39
CA PRO A 55 13.40 -35.51 32.69
C PRO A 55 13.85 -34.23 31.99
N ARG A 56 12.89 -33.52 31.40
CA ARG A 56 13.11 -32.13 30.98
C ARG A 56 13.79 -31.36 32.12
N PRO A 57 14.98 -30.78 31.89
CA PRO A 57 15.63 -29.93 32.87
C PRO A 57 14.69 -28.83 33.33
N LYS A 58 14.61 -28.56 34.64
CA LYS A 58 13.86 -27.41 35.15
C LYS A 58 14.58 -26.13 34.71
N SER A 59 14.18 -25.56 33.58
CA SER A 59 14.63 -24.23 33.19
C SER A 59 14.15 -23.22 34.24
N ALA A 60 15.05 -22.38 34.74
CA ALA A 60 14.64 -21.23 35.53
C ALA A 60 13.97 -20.24 34.55
N VAL A 61 12.64 -20.10 34.62
CA VAL A 61 11.93 -19.07 33.87
C VAL A 61 12.42 -17.73 34.42
N GLY A 62 13.25 -17.04 33.64
CA GLY A 62 13.78 -15.72 33.99
C GLY A 62 12.69 -14.65 34.06
N VAL A 63 13.09 -13.39 34.23
CA VAL A 63 12.14 -12.28 34.15
C VAL A 63 11.68 -12.13 32.68
N ALA A 64 10.38 -12.07 32.45
CA ALA A 64 9.81 -11.87 31.12
C ALA A 64 10.28 -10.54 30.51
N LYS A 65 10.73 -10.60 29.25
CA LYS A 65 11.22 -9.48 28.43
C LYS A 65 10.24 -9.08 27.32
N SER A 66 9.23 -9.90 27.09
CA SER A 66 8.15 -9.67 26.11
C SER A 66 6.87 -10.33 26.59
N THR A 67 5.75 -9.97 25.97
CA THR A 67 4.45 -10.59 26.19
C THR A 67 4.02 -11.30 24.91
N PHE A 68 3.59 -12.55 25.03
CA PHE A 68 3.03 -13.32 23.93
C PHE A 68 1.55 -13.61 24.22
N ASN A 69 0.69 -13.39 23.23
CA ASN A 69 -0.72 -13.76 23.29
C ASN A 69 -1.00 -14.85 22.26
N VAL A 70 -1.50 -16.00 22.73
CA VAL A 70 -1.77 -17.15 21.86
C VAL A 70 -3.28 -17.35 21.72
N THR A 71 -3.75 -17.37 20.48
CA THR A 71 -5.08 -17.85 20.11
C THR A 71 -4.99 -19.35 19.82
N TYR A 72 -5.76 -20.14 20.57
CA TYR A 72 -5.74 -21.60 20.47
C TYR A 72 -6.96 -22.11 19.69
N ASN A 73 -6.72 -22.72 18.53
CA ASN A 73 -7.77 -23.34 17.71
C ASN A 73 -7.71 -24.87 17.80
N ASN A 74 -8.79 -25.48 18.30
CA ASN A 74 -8.98 -26.94 18.40
C ASN A 74 -7.95 -27.70 19.26
N PHE A 75 -7.19 -27.01 20.11
CA PHE A 75 -6.21 -27.65 21.00
C PHE A 75 -6.88 -28.41 22.16
N PRO A 76 -6.42 -29.63 22.49
CA PRO A 76 -6.76 -30.27 23.75
C PRO A 76 -6.05 -29.58 24.92
N ASP A 77 -6.62 -29.65 26.13
CA ASP A 77 -6.13 -28.85 27.27
C ASP A 77 -4.73 -29.25 27.75
N TRP A 78 -4.32 -30.52 27.60
CA TRP A 78 -2.95 -30.92 27.90
C TRP A 78 -1.96 -30.22 26.96
N ALA A 79 -2.32 -30.10 25.68
CA ALA A 79 -1.46 -29.48 24.67
C ALA A 79 -1.33 -27.97 24.91
N LYS A 80 -2.42 -27.28 25.25
CA LYS A 80 -2.38 -25.83 25.60
C LYS A 80 -1.34 -25.54 26.70
N LYS A 81 -1.21 -26.42 27.69
CA LYS A 81 -0.23 -26.27 28.78
C LYS A 81 1.20 -26.40 28.28
N GLU A 82 1.48 -27.35 27.40
CA GLU A 82 2.80 -27.52 26.79
C GLU A 82 3.17 -26.32 25.89
N VAL A 83 2.21 -25.82 25.12
CA VAL A 83 2.38 -24.61 24.30
C VAL A 83 2.66 -23.39 25.16
N GLN A 84 1.86 -23.18 26.21
CA GLN A 84 2.07 -22.05 27.11
C GLN A 84 3.45 -22.12 27.77
N ALA A 85 3.92 -23.31 28.14
CA ALA A 85 5.26 -23.48 28.69
C ALA A 85 6.39 -23.15 27.69
N ALA A 86 6.20 -23.42 26.38
CA ALA A 86 7.13 -22.97 25.34
C ALA A 86 7.12 -21.43 25.21
N VAL A 87 5.94 -20.83 25.27
CA VAL A 87 5.73 -19.39 25.19
C VAL A 87 6.36 -18.66 26.38
N ASP A 88 6.20 -19.19 27.59
CA ASP A 88 6.80 -18.64 28.79
C ASP A 88 8.33 -18.63 28.68
N VAL A 89 8.93 -19.69 28.10
CA VAL A 89 10.37 -19.71 27.82
C VAL A 89 10.76 -18.61 26.81
N TRP A 90 10.04 -18.48 25.69
CA TRP A 90 10.32 -17.43 24.71
C TRP A 90 10.13 -16.02 25.26
N SER A 91 9.17 -15.81 26.15
CA SER A 91 8.91 -14.51 26.80
C SER A 91 10.14 -13.99 27.55
N THR A 92 11.00 -14.87 28.07
CA THR A 92 12.22 -14.51 28.80
C THR A 92 13.46 -14.39 27.90
N ASN A 93 13.37 -14.89 26.67
CA ASN A 93 14.49 -15.02 25.75
C ASN A 93 14.40 -14.09 24.54
N PHE A 94 13.23 -13.55 24.21
CA PHE A 94 13.04 -12.55 23.17
C PHE A 94 12.56 -11.22 23.77
N SER A 95 13.25 -10.12 23.46
CA SER A 95 12.89 -8.79 23.96
C SER A 95 11.97 -8.07 22.97
N SER A 96 10.83 -7.59 23.46
CA SER A 96 9.90 -6.76 22.71
C SER A 96 9.03 -5.94 23.65
N SER A 97 8.88 -4.64 23.36
CA SER A 97 7.90 -3.77 24.02
C SER A 97 6.49 -3.90 23.44
N VAL A 98 6.35 -4.60 22.30
CA VAL A 98 5.09 -4.85 21.60
C VAL A 98 4.67 -6.29 21.88
N VAL A 99 3.37 -6.51 22.10
CA VAL A 99 2.81 -7.85 22.30
C VAL A 99 3.01 -8.66 21.03
N ILE A 100 3.49 -9.89 21.16
CA ILE A 100 3.64 -10.84 20.05
C ILE A 100 2.42 -11.74 20.02
N SER A 101 1.65 -11.65 18.95
CA SER A 101 0.39 -12.36 18.77
C SER A 101 0.60 -13.63 17.92
N VAL A 102 0.14 -14.76 18.43
CA VAL A 102 0.33 -16.08 17.81
C VAL A 102 -1.03 -16.73 17.57
N ASP A 103 -1.30 -17.13 16.34
CA ASP A 103 -2.48 -17.92 15.99
C ASP A 103 -2.08 -19.38 15.77
N ALA A 104 -2.44 -20.23 16.74
CA ALA A 104 -2.03 -21.63 16.77
C ALA A 104 -3.22 -22.55 16.46
N SER A 105 -3.03 -23.51 15.56
CA SER A 105 -4.05 -24.50 15.21
C SER A 105 -3.61 -25.94 15.40
N TRP A 106 -4.52 -26.76 15.93
CA TRP A 106 -4.35 -28.21 16.11
C TRP A 106 -5.20 -28.95 15.08
N GLY A 107 -4.56 -29.61 14.12
CA GLY A 107 -5.25 -30.20 12.97
C GLY A 107 -4.46 -31.32 12.30
N ARG A 108 -5.03 -31.98 11.30
CA ARG A 108 -4.28 -32.99 10.54
C ARG A 108 -3.37 -32.30 9.54
N SER A 109 -2.09 -32.66 9.51
CA SER A 109 -1.18 -32.24 8.45
C SER A 109 -1.44 -33.01 7.15
N SER A 110 -1.23 -32.36 6.01
CA SER A 110 -1.26 -32.98 4.69
C SER A 110 -0.04 -33.87 4.43
N SER A 111 1.05 -33.70 5.20
CA SER A 111 2.25 -34.52 5.15
C SER A 111 2.42 -35.29 6.46
N TRP A 112 2.58 -36.60 6.37
CA TRP A 112 2.68 -37.49 7.54
C TRP A 112 3.98 -37.29 8.32
N GLY A 113 5.02 -36.74 7.70
CA GLY A 113 6.32 -36.50 8.31
C GLY A 113 6.44 -35.17 9.07
N ILE A 114 5.46 -34.27 9.00
CA ILE A 114 5.54 -32.94 9.65
C ILE A 114 4.90 -33.01 11.04
N LEU A 115 5.63 -32.60 12.07
CA LEU A 115 5.13 -32.48 13.44
C LEU A 115 4.52 -31.11 13.70
N GLY A 116 5.17 -30.06 13.21
CA GLY A 116 4.74 -28.67 13.32
C GLY A 116 5.16 -27.85 12.10
N SER A 117 4.49 -26.73 11.90
CA SER A 117 4.89 -25.74 10.91
C SER A 117 4.52 -24.33 11.34
N ALA A 118 5.35 -23.36 11.00
CA ALA A 118 5.12 -21.97 11.34
C ALA A 118 5.54 -21.02 10.22
N ARG A 119 4.89 -19.86 10.22
CA ARG A 119 5.24 -18.75 9.35
C ARG A 119 4.91 -17.42 10.01
N PRO A 120 5.61 -16.33 9.64
CA PRO A 120 5.09 -14.99 9.89
C PRO A 120 3.81 -14.76 9.08
N VAL A 121 2.91 -13.92 9.58
CA VAL A 121 1.73 -13.52 8.80
C VAL A 121 2.12 -12.57 7.68
N ASN A 122 2.97 -11.59 7.98
CA ASN A 122 3.43 -10.56 7.07
C ASN A 122 4.94 -10.36 7.20
N PHE A 123 5.52 -9.78 6.16
CA PHE A 123 6.85 -9.21 6.18
C PHE A 123 6.76 -7.70 5.95
N PHE A 124 7.60 -6.94 6.65
CA PHE A 124 7.67 -5.49 6.56
C PHE A 124 9.05 -5.02 6.09
N SER A 125 9.07 -3.96 5.29
CA SER A 125 10.31 -3.32 4.83
C SER A 125 10.20 -1.80 4.88
N SER A 126 11.35 -1.11 4.81
CA SER A 126 11.41 0.36 4.79
C SER A 126 10.68 1.08 5.95
N PHE A 127 10.61 0.44 7.13
CA PHE A 127 10.02 1.03 8.33
C PHE A 127 11.06 1.75 9.19
N ALA A 128 10.59 2.73 9.98
CA ALA A 128 11.43 3.43 10.94
C ALA A 128 11.94 2.46 12.02
N GLY A 129 13.27 2.35 12.15
CA GLY A 129 13.92 1.40 13.07
C GLY A 129 14.47 0.14 12.38
N ALA A 130 14.16 -0.11 11.09
CA ALA A 130 14.75 -1.24 10.37
C ALA A 130 16.27 -1.07 10.20
N PRO A 131 17.10 -2.04 10.63
CA PRO A 131 18.56 -2.00 10.49
C PRO A 131 19.05 -1.85 9.05
N ASP A 132 18.34 -2.48 8.10
CA ASP A 132 18.54 -2.30 6.67
C ASP A 132 17.17 -2.08 6.00
N GLN A 133 17.00 -0.94 5.35
CA GLN A 133 15.72 -0.53 4.77
C GLN A 133 15.33 -1.35 3.52
N SER A 134 16.26 -2.15 2.98
CA SER A 134 16.05 -2.97 1.78
C SER A 134 15.61 -4.42 2.08
N LEU A 135 15.65 -4.84 3.34
CA LEU A 135 15.31 -6.21 3.77
C LEU A 135 13.88 -6.31 4.30
N TRP A 136 13.37 -7.54 4.34
CA TRP A 136 12.02 -7.87 4.74
C TRP A 136 12.02 -8.60 6.10
N TYR A 137 11.43 -7.97 7.11
CA TYR A 137 11.43 -8.44 8.50
C TYR A 137 10.09 -9.09 8.83
N THR A 138 10.09 -10.23 9.51
CA THR A 138 8.86 -10.88 9.97
C THR A 138 8.05 -9.96 10.90
N SER A 139 6.72 -10.08 10.92
CA SER A 139 5.83 -9.24 11.75
C SER A 139 6.35 -9.02 13.17
N ALA A 140 6.66 -10.11 13.89
CA ALA A 140 7.14 -10.04 15.27
C ALA A 140 8.48 -9.31 15.39
N LEU A 141 9.43 -9.54 14.47
CA LEU A 141 10.74 -8.89 14.48
C LEU A 141 10.64 -7.41 14.10
N ALA A 142 9.83 -7.08 13.10
CA ALA A 142 9.57 -5.71 12.67
C ALA A 142 8.91 -4.90 13.78
N ASN A 143 7.87 -5.45 14.43
CA ASN A 143 7.19 -4.85 15.57
C ASN A 143 8.15 -4.59 16.73
N ALA A 144 9.01 -5.56 17.06
CA ALA A 144 10.00 -5.42 18.13
C ALA A 144 11.08 -4.37 17.81
N LEU A 145 11.47 -4.20 16.54
CA LEU A 145 12.45 -3.18 16.10
C LEU A 145 11.83 -1.78 16.00
N ALA A 146 10.58 -1.70 15.54
CA ALA A 146 9.84 -0.44 15.40
C ALA A 146 9.36 0.12 16.74
N GLY A 147 9.23 -0.74 17.77
CA GLY A 147 8.68 -0.39 19.08
C GLY A 147 7.18 -0.10 19.08
N LYS A 148 6.49 -0.44 17.97
CA LYS A 148 5.04 -0.31 17.80
C LYS A 148 4.53 -1.44 16.92
N ASP A 149 3.25 -1.76 17.07
CA ASP A 149 2.55 -2.68 16.19
C ASP A 149 2.29 -2.04 14.82
N LEU A 150 2.87 -2.63 13.77
CA LEU A 150 2.76 -2.20 12.37
C LEU A 150 1.48 -2.75 11.70
N ASP A 151 0.89 -3.83 12.22
CA ASP A 151 -0.33 -4.44 11.68
C ASP A 151 -1.23 -4.94 12.82
N LYS A 152 -2.15 -4.06 13.22
CA LYS A 152 -3.08 -4.33 14.32
C LYS A 152 -4.22 -5.28 13.95
N ALA A 153 -4.39 -5.58 12.66
CA ALA A 153 -5.53 -6.35 12.19
C ALA A 153 -5.25 -7.87 12.23
N ASN A 154 -3.98 -8.26 12.14
CA ASN A 154 -3.59 -9.65 12.02
C ASN A 154 -2.62 -10.08 13.12
N PRO A 155 -2.53 -11.40 13.42
CA PRO A 155 -1.51 -11.89 14.34
C PRO A 155 -0.09 -11.75 13.73
N ASP A 156 0.95 -11.88 14.55
CA ASP A 156 2.34 -11.85 14.06
C ASP A 156 2.76 -13.20 13.46
N ILE A 157 2.37 -14.30 14.09
CA ILE A 157 2.84 -15.66 13.80
C ILE A 157 1.65 -16.60 13.63
N ILE A 158 1.69 -17.47 12.62
CA ILE A 158 0.79 -18.61 12.49
C ILE A 158 1.56 -19.90 12.77
N ILE A 159 1.01 -20.76 13.62
CA ILE A 159 1.55 -22.10 13.91
C ILE A 159 0.49 -23.17 13.64
N GLN A 160 0.87 -24.26 13.00
CA GLN A 160 0.05 -25.45 12.80
C GLN A 160 0.75 -26.65 13.42
N VAL A 161 0.00 -27.44 14.20
CA VAL A 161 0.51 -28.67 14.81
C VAL A 161 -0.29 -29.87 14.34
N ASN A 162 0.46 -30.93 13.99
CA ASN A 162 -0.11 -32.16 13.49
C ASN A 162 -0.72 -33.00 14.62
N SER A 163 -2.05 -32.97 14.72
CA SER A 163 -2.85 -33.75 15.67
C SER A 163 -2.63 -35.26 15.63
N ASN A 164 -2.10 -35.82 14.53
CA ASN A 164 -1.81 -37.25 14.39
C ASN A 164 -0.39 -37.65 14.83
N GLY A 165 0.43 -36.70 15.29
CA GLY A 165 1.75 -37.01 15.84
C GLY A 165 1.65 -37.96 17.04
N GLY A 166 2.65 -38.82 17.22
CA GLY A 166 2.78 -39.67 18.40
C GLY A 166 3.16 -38.84 19.62
N TRP A 167 2.25 -38.05 20.18
CA TRP A 167 2.59 -37.06 21.21
C TRP A 167 2.71 -37.67 22.62
N ASN A 168 3.63 -37.15 23.42
CA ASN A 168 3.57 -37.32 24.87
C ASN A 168 2.42 -36.48 25.46
N THR A 169 1.28 -37.13 25.69
CA THR A 169 0.07 -36.48 26.21
C THR A 169 0.01 -36.34 27.73
N ARG A 170 1.00 -36.88 28.45
CA ARG A 170 0.98 -36.97 29.92
C ARG A 170 1.43 -35.68 30.62
N GLY A 171 2.16 -34.80 29.92
CA GLY A 171 2.71 -33.57 30.50
C GLY A 171 3.73 -33.82 31.62
N ASP A 172 4.40 -34.97 31.61
CA ASP A 172 5.43 -35.36 32.57
C ASP A 172 6.84 -34.86 32.19
N GLY A 173 6.98 -34.24 31.02
CA GLY A 173 8.27 -33.81 30.48
C GLY A 173 9.23 -34.98 30.21
N MET A 174 8.70 -36.18 30.00
CA MET A 174 9.43 -37.43 29.75
C MET A 174 8.77 -38.23 28.60
N PRO A 175 8.86 -37.77 27.34
CA PRO A 175 8.46 -38.59 26.19
C PRO A 175 9.21 -39.93 26.18
N SER A 176 8.50 -41.01 25.87
CA SER A 176 9.12 -42.31 25.61
C SER A 176 9.82 -42.35 24.25
N GLN A 177 10.54 -43.44 23.96
CA GLN A 177 11.17 -43.71 22.66
C GLN A 177 10.21 -43.83 21.47
N ARG A 178 8.90 -43.68 21.70
CA ARG A 178 7.86 -43.71 20.66
C ARG A 178 7.05 -42.43 20.61
N GLU A 179 7.42 -41.43 21.41
CA GLU A 179 6.66 -40.21 21.57
C GLU A 179 7.51 -38.98 21.25
N TYR A 180 6.86 -37.98 20.66
CA TYR A 180 7.43 -36.66 20.40
C TYR A 180 6.97 -35.67 21.47
N ASP A 181 7.84 -34.71 21.76
CA ASP A 181 7.58 -33.66 22.74
C ASP A 181 6.99 -32.41 22.05
N LEU A 182 5.74 -32.09 22.40
CA LEU A 182 5.02 -30.96 21.81
C LEU A 182 5.63 -29.60 22.16
N ARG A 183 6.16 -29.44 23.38
CA ARG A 183 6.79 -28.20 23.81
C ARG A 183 8.06 -27.91 23.00
N SER A 184 8.83 -28.94 22.66
CA SER A 184 10.01 -28.83 21.78
C SER A 184 9.61 -28.36 20.38
N VAL A 185 8.55 -28.94 19.81
CA VAL A 185 7.98 -28.48 18.53
C VAL A 185 7.60 -27.01 18.61
N PHE A 186 6.87 -26.57 19.63
CA PHE A 186 6.49 -25.17 19.74
C PHE A 186 7.67 -24.21 20.00
N LEU A 187 8.70 -24.64 20.73
CA LEU A 187 9.93 -23.85 20.90
C LEU A 187 10.61 -23.59 19.54
N HIS A 188 10.66 -24.61 18.70
CA HIS A 188 11.20 -24.52 17.34
C HIS A 188 10.33 -23.64 16.44
N GLU A 189 9.02 -23.90 16.38
CA GLU A 189 8.10 -23.22 15.47
C GLU A 189 7.98 -21.71 15.76
N ILE A 190 8.06 -21.28 17.03
CA ILE A 190 8.11 -19.86 17.38
C ILE A 190 9.36 -19.19 16.79
N ALA A 191 10.51 -19.88 16.73
CA ALA A 191 11.74 -19.32 16.16
C ALA A 191 11.58 -18.93 14.67
N HIS A 192 10.90 -19.77 13.89
CA HIS A 192 10.56 -19.44 12.50
C HIS A 192 9.71 -18.17 12.40
N GLY A 193 8.67 -18.06 13.23
CA GLY A 193 7.84 -16.85 13.29
C GLY A 193 8.61 -15.58 13.70
N LEU A 194 9.63 -15.74 14.55
CA LEU A 194 10.53 -14.65 14.97
C LEU A 194 11.60 -14.28 13.93
N GLY A 195 11.68 -15.01 12.81
CA GLY A 195 12.54 -14.69 11.67
C GLY A 195 13.68 -15.67 11.39
N PHE A 196 13.75 -16.82 12.07
CA PHE A 196 14.66 -17.91 11.69
C PHE A 196 14.11 -18.64 10.46
N LEU A 197 14.00 -17.95 9.33
CA LEU A 197 13.34 -18.46 8.14
C LEU A 197 13.85 -17.71 6.91
N SER A 198 14.27 -18.46 5.89
CA SER A 198 14.55 -17.91 4.56
C SER A 198 13.25 -17.68 3.80
N ASN A 199 13.24 -16.65 2.94
CA ASN A 199 12.13 -16.40 2.03
C ASN A 199 12.41 -16.90 0.60
N ASP A 200 13.32 -17.88 0.46
CA ASP A 200 13.65 -18.47 -0.83
C ASP A 200 12.54 -19.38 -1.37
N ALA A 201 12.54 -19.57 -2.68
CA ALA A 201 11.71 -20.55 -3.36
C ALA A 201 12.55 -21.33 -4.38
N TYR A 202 12.30 -22.63 -4.48
CA TYR A 202 13.03 -23.52 -5.38
C TYR A 202 12.06 -24.21 -6.35
N ASP A 203 12.32 -24.09 -7.65
CA ASP A 203 11.59 -24.81 -8.69
C ASP A 203 12.38 -26.03 -9.16
N THR A 204 11.95 -27.21 -8.71
CA THR A 204 12.60 -28.49 -9.06
C THR A 204 12.47 -28.87 -10.53
N ASN A 205 11.50 -28.32 -11.26
CA ASN A 205 11.28 -28.66 -12.67
C ASN A 205 12.28 -27.94 -13.58
N PHE A 206 12.62 -26.70 -13.23
CA PHE A 206 13.52 -25.86 -14.02
C PHE A 206 14.93 -25.75 -13.42
N GLY A 207 15.13 -26.20 -12.17
CA GLY A 207 16.43 -26.10 -11.48
C GLY A 207 16.83 -24.66 -11.17
N VAL A 208 15.84 -23.77 -11.03
CA VAL A 208 16.01 -22.35 -10.70
C VAL A 208 15.44 -22.08 -9.32
N ALA A 209 16.00 -21.08 -8.65
CA ALA A 209 15.47 -20.58 -7.39
C ALA A 209 15.28 -19.07 -7.42
N SER A 210 14.40 -18.55 -6.58
CA SER A 210 14.14 -17.12 -6.41
C SER A 210 14.21 -16.69 -4.95
N LEU A 211 14.56 -15.41 -4.74
CA LEU A 211 14.62 -14.73 -3.45
C LEU A 211 14.31 -13.24 -3.65
N ASP A 212 13.05 -12.95 -3.97
CA ASP A 212 12.64 -11.61 -4.37
C ASP A 212 12.60 -10.62 -3.19
N GLN A 213 12.28 -11.14 -2.00
CA GLN A 213 12.10 -10.39 -0.75
C GLN A 213 13.04 -10.93 0.33
N PRO A 214 14.35 -10.65 0.23
CA PRO A 214 15.34 -11.21 1.14
C PRO A 214 15.11 -10.69 2.55
N THR A 215 15.23 -11.60 3.51
CA THR A 215 15.12 -11.35 4.94
C THR A 215 16.51 -11.06 5.54
N PRO A 216 16.59 -10.58 6.80
CA PRO A 216 17.84 -10.59 7.55
C PRO A 216 18.52 -11.95 7.58
N TYR A 217 17.75 -13.05 7.70
CA TYR A 217 18.28 -14.40 7.70
C TYR A 217 19.08 -14.68 6.41
N ASP A 218 18.50 -14.34 5.26
CA ASP A 218 19.12 -14.51 3.94
C ASP A 218 20.36 -13.64 3.75
N ALA A 219 20.39 -12.46 4.38
CA ALA A 219 21.54 -11.58 4.33
C ALA A 219 22.70 -12.09 5.21
N TYR A 220 22.42 -12.86 6.26
CA TYR A 220 23.47 -13.49 7.08
C TYR A 220 23.91 -14.87 6.58
N ALA A 221 23.08 -15.57 5.81
CA ALA A 221 23.43 -16.82 5.14
C ALA A 221 24.42 -16.55 3.99
N GLN A 222 25.58 -17.21 4.04
CA GLN A 222 26.66 -17.04 3.07
C GLN A 222 27.10 -18.35 2.43
N THR A 223 27.46 -18.27 1.16
CA THR A 223 28.22 -19.30 0.45
C THR A 223 29.66 -19.40 1.01
N ILE A 224 30.37 -20.46 0.65
CA ILE A 224 31.75 -20.69 1.11
C ILE A 224 32.73 -19.57 0.72
N ASP A 225 32.50 -18.91 -0.42
CA ASP A 225 33.26 -17.75 -0.89
C ASP A 225 32.79 -16.41 -0.29
N GLY A 226 31.82 -16.44 0.64
CA GLY A 226 31.38 -15.28 1.41
C GLY A 226 30.31 -14.43 0.74
N LYS A 227 29.73 -14.85 -0.39
CA LYS A 227 28.57 -14.16 -0.99
C LYS A 227 27.36 -14.39 -0.11
N ARG A 228 26.56 -13.35 0.13
CA ARG A 228 25.30 -13.46 0.86
C ARG A 228 24.23 -14.04 -0.06
N LEU A 229 23.33 -14.89 0.45
CA LEU A 229 22.20 -15.39 -0.35
C LEU A 229 21.35 -14.24 -0.90
N ALA A 230 21.09 -13.23 -0.06
CA ALA A 230 20.33 -12.03 -0.43
C ALA A 230 20.90 -11.29 -1.66
N ASP A 231 22.18 -11.48 -1.99
CA ASP A 231 22.86 -10.79 -3.08
C ASP A 231 22.82 -11.55 -4.41
N LEU A 232 22.51 -12.85 -4.40
CA LEU A 232 22.55 -13.68 -5.60
C LEU A 232 21.43 -13.29 -6.58
N PRO A 233 21.61 -13.51 -7.90
CA PRO A 233 20.59 -13.17 -8.88
C PRO A 233 19.30 -13.97 -8.66
N THR A 234 18.15 -13.33 -8.80
CA THR A 234 16.81 -13.94 -8.66
C THR A 234 15.92 -13.64 -9.87
N PRO A 235 15.20 -14.63 -10.45
CA PRO A 235 15.43 -16.07 -10.29
C PRO A 235 16.72 -16.51 -10.99
N SER A 236 17.44 -17.53 -10.47
CA SER A 236 18.63 -18.06 -11.14
C SER A 236 19.02 -19.49 -10.77
N ASN A 237 19.81 -20.12 -11.64
CA ASN A 237 20.50 -21.38 -11.38
C ASN A 237 21.63 -21.23 -10.33
N GLU A 238 22.27 -20.06 -10.27
CA GLU A 238 23.33 -19.78 -9.28
C GLU A 238 22.76 -19.81 -7.86
N LEU A 239 21.59 -19.17 -7.65
CA LEU A 239 20.87 -19.25 -6.39
C LEU A 239 20.46 -20.70 -6.10
N ALA A 240 19.89 -21.43 -7.07
CA ALA A 240 19.49 -22.83 -6.88
C ALA A 240 20.66 -23.70 -6.41
N GLN A 241 21.85 -23.53 -7.01
CA GLN A 241 23.07 -24.23 -6.58
C GLN A 241 23.47 -23.86 -5.15
N ALA A 242 23.37 -22.58 -4.78
CA ALA A 242 23.68 -22.13 -3.43
C ALA A 242 22.74 -22.73 -2.37
N LEU A 243 21.45 -22.89 -2.67
CA LEU A 243 20.47 -23.49 -1.73
C LEU A 243 20.69 -25.01 -1.53
N THR A 244 21.40 -25.67 -2.44
CA THR A 244 21.74 -27.11 -2.38
C THR A 244 23.24 -27.37 -2.13
N ALA A 245 23.98 -26.35 -1.71
CA ALA A 245 25.40 -26.42 -1.38
C ALA A 245 25.63 -25.86 0.04
N PRO A 246 26.74 -26.21 0.71
CA PRO A 246 27.00 -25.75 2.07
C PRO A 246 26.91 -24.23 2.23
N LEU A 247 25.99 -23.79 3.08
CA LEU A 247 25.87 -22.41 3.52
C LEU A 247 26.29 -22.27 4.98
N PHE A 248 26.72 -21.05 5.32
CA PHE A 248 27.26 -20.71 6.63
C PHE A 248 26.68 -19.39 7.12
N TRP A 249 26.39 -19.31 8.41
CA TRP A 249 25.95 -18.09 9.06
C TRP A 249 27.14 -17.15 9.33
N SER A 250 26.97 -15.87 9.00
CA SER A 250 28.04 -14.86 9.06
C SER A 250 27.95 -13.87 10.21
N GLY A 251 26.92 -13.98 11.06
CA GLY A 251 26.70 -13.08 12.18
C GLY A 251 27.71 -13.27 13.32
N ALA A 252 28.21 -12.15 13.85
CA ALA A 252 29.31 -12.14 14.80
C ALA A 252 28.93 -12.75 16.16
N ASN A 253 27.68 -12.57 16.60
CA ASN A 253 27.22 -13.15 17.86
C ASN A 253 27.14 -14.67 17.75
N ALA A 254 26.55 -15.18 16.67
CA ALA A 254 26.42 -16.63 16.46
C ALA A 254 27.76 -17.31 16.22
N ILE A 255 28.69 -16.68 15.49
CA ILE A 255 30.07 -17.18 15.35
C ILE A 255 30.73 -17.31 16.73
N LYS A 256 30.58 -16.30 17.59
CA LYS A 256 31.13 -16.35 18.95
C LYS A 256 30.47 -17.44 19.80
N ALA A 257 29.15 -17.60 19.72
CA ALA A 257 28.42 -18.65 20.42
C ALA A 257 28.85 -20.05 19.96
N ASN A 258 29.18 -20.22 18.68
CA ASN A 258 29.67 -21.45 18.08
C ASN A 258 31.20 -21.58 18.11
N GLY A 259 31.85 -21.12 19.18
CA GLY A 259 33.28 -21.31 19.41
C GLY A 259 34.21 -20.63 18.40
N GLY A 260 33.76 -19.56 17.74
CA GLY A 260 34.51 -18.83 16.71
C GLY A 260 34.38 -19.41 15.30
N VAL A 261 33.55 -20.43 15.10
CA VAL A 261 33.33 -21.08 13.80
C VAL A 261 31.97 -20.64 13.24
N LYS A 262 31.90 -20.33 11.94
CA LYS A 262 30.62 -20.03 11.28
C LYS A 262 29.65 -21.22 11.40
N PRO A 263 28.45 -21.03 11.98
CA PRO A 263 27.44 -22.09 12.03
C PRO A 263 27.09 -22.59 10.63
N LYS A 264 27.05 -23.90 10.44
CA LYS A 264 26.65 -24.52 9.18
C LYS A 264 25.13 -24.62 9.09
N LEU A 265 24.55 -24.21 7.96
CA LEU A 265 23.12 -24.28 7.71
C LEU A 265 22.73 -25.59 7.03
N TYR A 266 21.47 -25.99 7.21
CA TYR A 266 20.92 -27.19 6.59
C TYR A 266 20.63 -26.97 5.11
N THR A 267 21.52 -27.44 4.27
CA THR A 267 21.42 -27.35 2.80
C THR A 267 21.68 -28.73 2.20
N PRO A 268 20.71 -29.66 2.30
CA PRO A 268 20.83 -30.98 1.71
C PRO A 268 21.04 -30.91 0.19
N LEU A 269 21.62 -31.96 -0.38
CA LEU A 269 21.85 -32.06 -1.83
C LEU A 269 20.56 -31.95 -2.66
N ARG A 270 19.44 -32.38 -2.08
CA ARG A 270 18.11 -32.18 -2.63
C ARG A 270 17.41 -31.14 -1.77
N TYR A 271 16.94 -30.07 -2.41
CA TYR A 271 16.17 -29.05 -1.71
C TYR A 271 14.89 -29.63 -1.10
N GLU A 272 14.65 -29.30 0.17
CA GLU A 272 13.51 -29.72 0.97
C GLU A 272 12.66 -28.50 1.35
N PRO A 273 11.47 -28.35 0.76
CA PRO A 273 10.59 -27.22 1.07
C PRO A 273 10.32 -27.10 2.56
N GLY A 274 10.49 -25.88 3.08
CA GLY A 274 10.29 -25.53 4.49
C GLY A 274 11.38 -25.99 5.45
N SER A 275 12.44 -26.66 4.96
CA SER A 275 13.61 -26.98 5.79
C SER A 275 14.94 -26.52 5.24
N SER A 276 15.20 -26.71 3.95
CA SER A 276 16.43 -26.21 3.33
C SER A 276 16.61 -24.73 3.63
N THR A 277 17.86 -24.35 3.90
CA THR A 277 18.36 -23.02 4.30
C THR A 277 17.85 -22.48 5.62
N SER A 278 16.65 -22.88 6.07
CA SER A 278 15.96 -22.34 7.26
C SER A 278 16.24 -23.09 8.56
N HIS A 279 17.30 -23.92 8.59
CA HIS A 279 17.69 -24.72 9.75
C HIS A 279 19.21 -24.73 9.94
N LEU A 280 19.65 -25.09 11.14
CA LEU A 280 21.02 -25.53 11.41
C LEU A 280 21.23 -26.93 10.85
N ASP A 281 22.46 -27.20 10.40
CA ASP A 281 22.82 -28.50 9.81
C ASP A 281 22.60 -29.66 10.81
N GLU A 282 21.65 -30.54 10.47
CA GLU A 282 21.26 -31.72 11.25
C GLU A 282 22.46 -32.56 11.72
N ALA A 283 23.38 -32.89 10.80
CA ALA A 283 24.53 -33.75 11.11
C ALA A 283 25.52 -33.10 12.09
N THR A 284 25.56 -31.76 12.09
CA THR A 284 26.44 -30.96 12.95
C THR A 284 25.82 -30.71 14.33
N PHE A 285 24.52 -30.38 14.37
CA PHE A 285 23.89 -29.80 15.57
C PHE A 285 22.90 -30.71 16.31
N SER A 286 22.43 -31.82 15.73
CA SER A 286 21.46 -32.73 16.40
C SER A 286 21.93 -33.27 17.75
N LYS A 287 23.25 -33.33 17.98
CA LYS A 287 23.86 -33.80 19.23
C LYS A 287 24.52 -32.69 20.04
N SER A 288 24.22 -31.43 19.73
CA SER A 288 24.82 -30.25 20.39
C SER A 288 24.12 -29.86 21.69
N GLY A 289 23.09 -30.60 22.12
CA GLY A 289 22.37 -30.32 23.35
C GLY A 289 21.44 -29.12 23.18
N LEU A 290 21.73 -28.00 23.85
CA LEU A 290 20.85 -26.82 23.79
C LEU A 290 20.79 -26.19 22.40
N ASP A 291 21.81 -26.38 21.56
CA ASP A 291 21.87 -25.78 20.22
C ASP A 291 21.24 -26.65 19.12
N SER A 292 20.57 -27.75 19.48
CA SER A 292 19.86 -28.61 18.51
C SER A 292 18.47 -28.08 18.13
N VAL A 293 17.95 -27.05 18.81
CA VAL A 293 16.54 -26.62 18.64
C VAL A 293 16.17 -26.34 17.19
N MET A 294 17.05 -25.74 16.39
CA MET A 294 16.79 -25.44 14.97
C MET A 294 17.37 -26.47 14.00
N THR A 295 17.56 -27.72 14.39
CA THR A 295 17.72 -28.80 13.41
C THR A 295 16.36 -29.18 12.82
N PRO A 296 16.30 -29.63 11.55
CA PRO A 296 15.03 -29.87 10.86
C PRO A 296 14.22 -31.05 11.40
N ASN A 297 14.84 -31.95 12.17
CA ASN A 297 14.16 -33.12 12.73
C ASN A 297 14.09 -33.07 14.26
N LEU A 298 12.99 -33.58 14.81
CA LEU A 298 12.85 -33.93 16.22
C LEU A 298 12.71 -35.44 16.34
N ASP A 299 13.65 -36.10 17.01
CA ASP A 299 13.62 -37.55 17.19
C ASP A 299 12.67 -37.99 18.34
N PRO A 300 12.11 -39.22 18.32
CA PRO A 300 11.28 -39.72 19.41
C PRO A 300 12.06 -39.75 20.74
N GLY A 301 11.48 -39.18 21.79
CA GLY A 301 12.11 -39.03 23.10
C GLY A 301 13.04 -37.82 23.23
N GLU A 302 13.27 -37.06 22.15
CA GLU A 302 14.08 -35.83 22.18
C GLU A 302 13.33 -34.65 22.82
N ILE A 303 14.07 -33.83 23.56
CA ILE A 303 13.53 -32.70 24.31
C ILE A 303 14.42 -31.47 24.16
N PHE A 304 13.84 -30.34 23.77
CA PHE A 304 14.46 -29.03 23.81
C PHE A 304 14.05 -28.29 25.07
N ALA A 305 14.98 -27.99 25.98
CA ALA A 305 14.67 -27.30 27.23
C ALA A 305 14.37 -25.80 27.01
N GLU A 306 15.16 -25.17 26.15
CA GLU A 306 15.15 -23.74 25.83
C GLU A 306 15.75 -23.53 24.43
N PRO A 307 15.58 -22.35 23.80
CA PRO A 307 16.10 -22.04 22.46
C PRO A 307 17.59 -22.34 22.23
N GLY A 308 18.41 -22.24 23.28
CA GLY A 308 19.87 -22.42 23.21
C GLY A 308 20.64 -21.15 22.85
N PRO A 309 21.91 -21.04 23.28
CA PRO A 309 22.72 -19.84 23.06
C PRO A 309 22.96 -19.52 21.58
N LEU A 310 23.10 -20.53 20.71
CA LEU A 310 23.35 -20.32 19.28
C LEU A 310 22.14 -19.72 18.57
N LEU A 311 20.95 -20.27 18.78
CA LEU A 311 19.70 -19.74 18.21
C LEU A 311 19.48 -18.28 18.66
N LEU A 312 19.65 -18.01 19.95
CA LEU A 312 19.49 -16.65 20.48
C LEU A 312 20.50 -15.67 19.89
N ALA A 313 21.75 -16.11 19.68
CA ALA A 313 22.77 -15.31 19.05
C ALA A 313 22.46 -15.01 17.57
N MET A 314 21.90 -15.97 16.82
CA MET A 314 21.47 -15.75 15.43
C MET A 314 20.28 -14.79 15.35
N ILE A 315 19.30 -14.90 16.26
CA ILE A 315 18.21 -13.93 16.35
C ILE A 315 18.74 -12.53 16.66
N GLU A 316 19.71 -12.40 17.57
CA GLU A 316 20.32 -11.10 17.88
C GLU A 316 21.10 -10.52 16.70
N ASP A 317 21.81 -11.35 15.93
CA ASP A 317 22.45 -10.92 14.68
C ASP A 317 21.42 -10.30 13.72
N MET A 318 20.24 -10.93 13.56
CA MET A 318 19.17 -10.43 12.68
C MET A 318 18.55 -9.09 13.13
N ARG A 319 18.76 -8.67 14.38
CA ARG A 319 18.37 -7.34 14.88
C ARG A 319 19.37 -6.25 14.51
N SER A 320 20.51 -6.63 13.95
CA SER A 320 21.59 -5.73 13.52
C SER A 320 21.68 -5.66 12.00
N LYS A 321 22.33 -4.60 11.49
CA LYS A 321 22.58 -4.48 10.04
C LYS A 321 23.56 -5.58 9.60
N PRO A 322 23.23 -6.41 8.60
CA PRO A 322 24.10 -7.49 8.15
C PRO A 322 25.41 -6.97 7.55
N PRO A 323 26.46 -7.81 7.48
CA PRO A 323 27.71 -7.48 6.81
C PRO A 323 27.47 -6.98 5.39
N ILE A 324 28.27 -6.02 4.94
CA ILE A 324 28.18 -5.47 3.58
C ILE A 324 28.42 -6.60 2.58
N GLY A 325 27.60 -6.67 1.53
CA GLY A 325 27.80 -7.65 0.46
C GLY A 325 29.07 -7.36 -0.33
N ILE A 326 29.57 -8.37 -1.03
CA ILE A 326 30.77 -8.25 -1.84
C ILE A 326 30.36 -8.04 -3.29
N ALA A 327 30.82 -6.95 -3.90
CA ALA A 327 30.61 -6.71 -5.33
C ALA A 327 31.34 -7.78 -6.15
N THR A 328 30.63 -8.56 -6.95
CA THR A 328 31.21 -9.63 -7.78
C THR A 328 31.63 -9.15 -9.18
N GLY A 329 31.28 -7.91 -9.54
CA GLY A 329 31.59 -7.32 -10.83
C GLY A 329 31.11 -5.87 -10.92
N LEU A 330 31.38 -5.22 -12.07
CA LEU A 330 30.84 -3.88 -12.34
C LEU A 330 29.30 -3.92 -12.42
N PRO A 331 28.61 -2.84 -12.03
CA PRO A 331 27.18 -2.75 -12.27
C PRO A 331 26.90 -2.77 -13.77
N LEU A 332 25.82 -3.43 -14.16
CA LEU A 332 25.30 -3.33 -15.53
C LEU A 332 24.61 -1.97 -15.74
N VAL A 333 24.28 -1.67 -16.99
CA VAL A 333 23.62 -0.41 -17.35
C VAL A 333 22.26 -0.25 -16.63
N PRO A 334 21.95 0.93 -16.05
CA PRO A 334 20.60 1.25 -15.59
C PRO A 334 19.57 1.12 -16.72
N ARG A 335 18.36 0.65 -16.40
CA ARG A 335 17.32 0.34 -17.38
C ARG A 335 16.24 1.40 -17.41
N ASN A 336 15.43 1.42 -18.47
CA ASN A 336 14.23 2.27 -18.59
C ASN A 336 14.47 3.75 -18.22
N VAL A 337 15.63 4.28 -18.62
CA VAL A 337 16.05 5.64 -18.25
C VAL A 337 15.25 6.68 -19.04
N GLN A 338 14.51 7.53 -18.33
CA GLN A 338 13.62 8.54 -18.91
C GLN A 338 13.83 9.90 -18.24
N ALA A 339 13.52 10.97 -18.97
CA ALA A 339 13.59 12.34 -18.49
C ALA A 339 12.28 13.06 -18.78
N PHE A 340 11.59 13.50 -17.74
CA PHE A 340 10.32 14.21 -17.86
C PHE A 340 10.46 15.69 -17.55
N THR A 341 9.64 16.50 -18.23
CA THR A 341 9.66 17.96 -18.11
C THR A 341 9.23 18.43 -16.71
N ALA A 342 9.92 19.40 -16.14
CA ALA A 342 9.53 20.09 -14.92
C ALA A 342 9.89 21.59 -15.03
N ASP A 343 9.46 22.40 -14.06
CA ASP A 343 9.76 23.83 -14.03
C ASP A 343 11.20 24.07 -13.60
N SER A 344 11.99 24.67 -14.50
CA SER A 344 13.43 24.91 -14.33
C SER A 344 14.20 23.66 -13.86
N SER A 345 13.69 22.49 -14.22
CA SER A 345 14.19 21.19 -13.76
C SER A 345 13.73 20.07 -14.70
N ALA A 346 14.25 18.86 -14.49
CA ALA A 346 13.79 17.64 -15.11
C ALA A 346 13.68 16.54 -14.05
N LEU A 347 12.67 15.67 -14.17
CA LEU A 347 12.53 14.47 -13.34
C LEU A 347 13.12 13.27 -14.11
N ILE A 348 14.19 12.69 -13.58
CA ILE A 348 14.88 11.54 -14.19
C ILE A 348 14.41 10.27 -13.49
N THR A 349 13.93 9.31 -14.25
CA THR A 349 13.50 8.00 -13.75
C THR A 349 14.28 6.89 -14.41
N PHE A 350 14.55 5.82 -13.70
CA PHE A 350 15.27 4.65 -14.19
C PHE A 350 15.02 3.46 -13.28
N ASP A 351 15.11 2.27 -13.85
CA ASP A 351 15.15 1.03 -13.09
C ASP A 351 16.61 0.68 -12.78
N PRO A 352 16.88 0.06 -11.62
CA PRO A 352 18.21 -0.41 -11.29
C PRO A 352 18.72 -1.45 -12.32
N PRO A 353 20.05 -1.62 -12.42
CA PRO A 353 20.66 -2.70 -13.19
C PRO A 353 20.10 -4.07 -12.77
N VAL A 354 20.04 -5.02 -13.69
CA VAL A 354 19.55 -6.38 -13.36
C VAL A 354 20.42 -7.07 -12.30
N ASN A 355 21.71 -6.74 -12.25
CA ASN A 355 22.66 -7.25 -11.28
C ASN A 355 22.86 -6.32 -10.08
N LEU A 356 21.87 -5.46 -9.75
CA LEU A 356 21.92 -4.49 -8.65
C LEU A 356 22.54 -5.08 -7.38
N ARG A 357 22.07 -6.28 -7.00
CA ARG A 357 22.45 -6.95 -5.77
C ARG A 357 23.85 -7.57 -5.87
N THR A 358 24.15 -8.39 -6.87
CA THR A 358 25.52 -8.96 -7.00
C THR A 358 26.59 -7.89 -7.24
N ALA A 359 26.25 -6.78 -7.90
CA ALA A 359 27.16 -5.65 -8.06
C ALA A 359 27.27 -4.77 -6.82
N GLN A 360 26.39 -4.89 -5.82
CA GLN A 360 26.35 -4.00 -4.65
C GLN A 360 26.36 -2.52 -5.06
N VAL A 361 25.41 -2.11 -5.91
CA VAL A 361 25.34 -0.72 -6.36
C VAL A 361 25.18 0.21 -5.16
N SER A 362 26.13 1.13 -5.01
CA SER A 362 26.18 2.08 -3.91
C SER A 362 25.58 3.44 -4.25
N GLU A 363 25.56 3.80 -5.53
CA GLU A 363 25.17 5.15 -6.00
C GLU A 363 24.82 5.14 -7.49
N TYR A 364 23.99 6.09 -7.91
CA TYR A 364 23.75 6.45 -9.31
C TYR A 364 24.25 7.87 -9.59
N ILE A 365 24.86 8.06 -10.76
CA ILE A 365 25.33 9.39 -11.20
C ILE A 365 24.55 9.79 -12.45
N ILE A 366 23.87 10.93 -12.36
CA ILE A 366 23.08 11.54 -13.41
C ILE A 366 23.86 12.71 -13.98
N LYS A 367 24.26 12.65 -15.25
CA LYS A 367 25.01 13.70 -15.92
C LYS A 367 24.13 14.46 -16.92
N ASN A 368 24.10 15.78 -16.82
CA ASN A 368 23.52 16.64 -17.83
C ASN A 368 24.49 16.78 -19.01
N LEU A 369 24.16 16.20 -20.17
CA LEU A 369 25.05 16.21 -21.34
C LEU A 369 25.25 17.60 -21.95
N LYS A 370 24.39 18.57 -21.61
CA LYS A 370 24.49 19.94 -22.13
C LYS A 370 25.40 20.83 -21.29
N THR A 371 25.37 20.66 -19.97
CA THR A 371 26.15 21.51 -19.04
C THR A 371 27.37 20.79 -18.45
N GLY A 372 27.44 19.47 -18.56
CA GLY A 372 28.46 18.63 -17.93
C GLY A 372 28.25 18.39 -16.43
N VAL A 373 27.26 19.04 -15.80
CA VAL A 373 26.98 18.93 -14.36
C VAL A 373 26.46 17.53 -14.01
N GLU A 374 27.00 16.96 -12.94
CA GLU A 374 26.63 15.65 -12.42
C GLU A 374 25.87 15.78 -11.09
N LYS A 375 24.92 14.87 -10.86
CA LYS A 375 24.17 14.74 -9.62
C LYS A 375 24.14 13.28 -9.18
N SER A 376 24.57 13.03 -7.96
CA SER A 376 24.46 11.72 -7.32
C SER A 376 23.07 11.47 -6.72
N ALA A 377 22.66 10.20 -6.72
CA ALA A 377 21.45 9.74 -6.05
C ALA A 377 21.61 8.29 -5.58
N LEU A 378 20.87 7.90 -4.54
CA LEU A 378 20.84 6.52 -4.05
C LEU A 378 19.74 5.68 -4.73
N SER A 379 18.73 6.34 -5.27
CA SER A 379 17.56 5.70 -5.89
C SER A 379 16.94 6.62 -6.94
N SER A 380 16.00 6.05 -7.70
CA SER A 380 15.11 6.77 -8.61
C SER A 380 13.77 7.05 -7.91
N PRO A 381 13.06 8.16 -8.23
CA PRO A 381 13.38 9.17 -9.23
C PRO A 381 14.30 10.29 -8.72
N VAL A 382 14.89 11.08 -9.64
CA VAL A 382 15.85 12.14 -9.33
C VAL A 382 15.49 13.45 -10.02
N VAL A 383 15.28 14.52 -9.24
CA VAL A 383 15.07 15.87 -9.79
C VAL A 383 16.41 16.54 -10.10
N VAL A 384 16.65 16.94 -11.35
CA VAL A 384 17.78 17.77 -11.75
C VAL A 384 17.32 19.22 -11.92
N SER A 385 17.72 20.11 -11.02
CA SER A 385 17.31 21.52 -10.97
C SER A 385 18.28 22.46 -11.69
N GLY A 386 17.91 23.74 -11.82
CA GLY A 386 18.76 24.78 -12.40
C GLY A 386 18.77 24.81 -13.93
N LEU A 387 17.75 24.23 -14.55
CA LEU A 387 17.60 24.20 -16.01
C LEU A 387 16.84 25.44 -16.50
N LYS A 388 17.07 25.82 -17.76
CA LYS A 388 16.35 26.91 -18.41
C LYS A 388 15.11 26.38 -19.14
N ASN A 389 13.94 26.94 -18.84
CA ASN A 389 12.70 26.61 -19.55
C ASN A 389 12.81 26.92 -21.04
N GLY A 390 12.25 26.03 -21.88
CA GLY A 390 12.30 26.12 -23.34
C GLY A 390 13.61 25.65 -23.98
N VAL A 391 14.60 25.20 -23.18
CA VAL A 391 15.86 24.65 -23.70
C VAL A 391 15.82 23.12 -23.65
N SER A 392 16.23 22.46 -24.73
CA SER A 392 16.34 21.00 -24.77
C SER A 392 17.57 20.51 -24.01
N TYR A 393 17.39 19.47 -23.19
CA TYR A 393 18.41 18.77 -22.40
C TYR A 393 18.33 17.26 -22.57
N THR A 394 19.47 16.59 -22.44
CA THR A 394 19.61 15.14 -22.40
C THR A 394 20.50 14.76 -21.22
N PHE A 395 20.20 13.63 -20.59
CA PHE A 395 20.91 13.12 -19.42
C PHE A 395 21.41 11.70 -19.66
N THR A 396 22.55 11.37 -19.05
CA THR A 396 22.99 9.98 -18.87
C THR A 396 22.90 9.55 -17.42
N VAL A 397 22.64 8.27 -17.19
CA VAL A 397 22.65 7.66 -15.86
C VAL A 397 23.61 6.47 -15.87
N VAL A 398 24.50 6.43 -14.89
CA VAL A 398 25.40 5.29 -14.60
C VAL A 398 25.16 4.79 -13.18
N ALA A 399 25.34 3.50 -12.97
CA ALA A 399 25.39 2.88 -11.64
C ALA A 399 26.86 2.75 -11.19
N LYS A 400 27.10 2.85 -9.89
CA LYS A 400 28.44 2.82 -9.29
C LYS A 400 28.48 1.83 -8.13
N ASN A 401 29.59 1.12 -8.00
CA ASN A 401 29.95 0.34 -6.83
C ASN A 401 31.43 0.56 -6.46
N THR A 402 31.97 -0.30 -5.59
CA THR A 402 33.39 -0.26 -5.18
C THR A 402 34.38 -0.63 -6.29
N LEU A 403 33.94 -1.33 -7.34
CA LEU A 403 34.78 -1.76 -8.46
C LEU A 403 34.81 -0.75 -9.61
N GLY A 404 33.78 0.10 -9.75
CA GLY A 404 33.74 1.14 -10.77
C GLY A 404 32.33 1.55 -11.20
N LEU A 405 32.23 2.06 -12.43
CA LEU A 405 31.00 2.54 -13.06
C LEU A 405 30.48 1.54 -14.11
N SER A 406 29.17 1.51 -14.29
CA SER A 406 28.53 0.86 -15.43
C SER A 406 28.74 1.62 -16.74
N GLU A 407 28.35 1.00 -17.86
CA GLU A 407 28.03 1.75 -19.07
C GLU A 407 26.88 2.76 -18.80
N ALA A 408 26.85 3.83 -19.60
CA ALA A 408 25.88 4.91 -19.46
C ALA A 408 24.62 4.66 -20.29
N ALA A 409 23.44 4.78 -19.66
CA ALA A 409 22.17 4.86 -20.37
C ALA A 409 21.76 6.31 -20.61
N THR A 410 21.29 6.62 -21.82
CA THR A 410 20.92 7.99 -22.22
C THR A 410 19.41 8.15 -22.33
N THR A 411 18.89 9.24 -21.76
CA THR A 411 17.47 9.62 -21.82
C THR A 411 17.08 10.15 -23.22
N LYS A 412 15.79 10.12 -23.55
CA LYS A 412 15.25 11.00 -24.61
C LYS A 412 15.41 12.47 -24.19
N ALA A 413 15.47 13.37 -25.18
CA ALA A 413 15.55 14.80 -24.91
C ALA A 413 14.28 15.31 -24.20
N THR A 414 14.45 16.17 -23.21
CA THR A 414 13.34 16.82 -22.48
C THR A 414 13.49 18.34 -22.51
N ILE A 415 12.37 19.05 -22.53
CA ILE A 415 12.31 20.51 -22.56
C ILE A 415 11.58 20.97 -21.29
N PRO A 416 12.28 21.51 -20.29
CA PRO A 416 11.67 22.11 -19.10
C PRO A 416 10.67 23.22 -19.46
N GLN A 417 9.58 23.30 -18.70
CA GLN A 417 8.45 24.21 -18.94
C GLN A 417 8.03 24.86 -17.62
N ALA A 418 7.67 26.14 -17.68
CA ALA A 418 7.12 26.82 -16.50
C ALA A 418 5.82 26.14 -16.06
N GLY A 419 5.67 25.97 -14.74
CA GLY A 419 4.41 25.53 -14.15
C GLY A 419 3.38 26.66 -14.09
N TRP A 420 2.16 26.30 -13.74
CA TRP A 420 1.08 27.25 -13.48
C TRP A 420 1.35 28.03 -12.21
N LYS A 421 0.89 29.29 -12.17
CA LYS A 421 1.00 30.15 -10.99
C LYS A 421 0.03 29.66 -9.92
N SER A 422 0.54 29.45 -8.70
CA SER A 422 -0.26 28.96 -7.58
C SER A 422 -0.44 30.00 -6.47
N THR A 423 -1.63 30.07 -5.90
CA THR A 423 -1.95 30.81 -4.67
C THR A 423 -2.49 29.84 -3.64
N VAL A 424 -1.91 29.79 -2.44
CA VAL A 424 -2.37 28.89 -1.36
C VAL A 424 -3.80 29.26 -0.95
N LEU A 425 -4.67 28.26 -0.90
CA LEU A 425 -6.04 28.37 -0.38
C LEU A 425 -6.05 27.99 1.11
N ASP A 426 -5.41 26.87 1.44
CA ASP A 426 -5.26 26.40 2.80
C ASP A 426 -3.86 25.85 3.04
N ASP A 427 -3.15 26.40 4.02
CA ASP A 427 -1.80 25.99 4.40
C ASP A 427 -1.79 24.85 5.41
N GLY A 428 -2.89 24.67 6.14
CA GLY A 428 -3.11 23.61 7.11
C GLY A 428 -3.80 22.37 6.54
N ALA A 429 -4.00 22.26 5.21
CA ALA A 429 -4.63 21.10 4.59
C ALA A 429 -3.94 20.75 3.27
N ASP A 430 -3.77 19.46 3.00
CA ASP A 430 -3.17 18.98 1.75
C ASP A 430 -4.18 18.89 0.59
N GLY A 431 -5.46 18.66 0.86
CA GLY A 431 -6.50 18.55 -0.16
C GLY A 431 -6.41 17.26 -0.96
N LYS A 432 -6.16 16.12 -0.32
CA LYS A 432 -6.00 14.81 -0.98
C LYS A 432 -7.18 14.45 -1.87
N SER A 433 -8.40 14.62 -1.36
CA SER A 433 -9.64 14.67 -2.14
C SER A 433 -10.16 16.10 -2.18
N VAL A 434 -10.66 16.53 -3.33
CA VAL A 434 -11.21 17.87 -3.52
C VAL A 434 -12.38 17.87 -4.50
N ALA A 435 -13.46 18.54 -4.11
CA ALA A 435 -14.62 18.79 -4.96
C ALA A 435 -14.99 20.27 -4.90
N SER A 436 -15.59 20.79 -5.97
CA SER A 436 -16.04 22.18 -6.00
C SER A 436 -17.42 22.33 -6.64
N ALA A 437 -18.15 23.34 -6.19
CA ALA A 437 -19.47 23.68 -6.70
C ALA A 437 -19.69 25.19 -6.69
N THR A 438 -20.74 25.65 -7.38
CA THR A 438 -21.27 27.01 -7.19
C THR A 438 -22.43 26.94 -6.20
N PHE A 439 -22.26 27.61 -5.06
CA PHE A 439 -23.20 27.66 -3.94
C PHE A 439 -23.54 29.11 -3.60
N ASN A 440 -24.83 29.43 -3.55
CA ASN A 440 -25.38 30.78 -3.38
C ASN A 440 -24.74 31.81 -4.33
N GLY A 441 -24.48 31.39 -5.57
CA GLY A 441 -23.84 32.22 -6.61
C GLY A 441 -22.34 32.47 -6.40
N LYS A 442 -21.69 31.76 -5.47
CA LYS A 442 -20.27 31.88 -5.14
C LYS A 442 -19.59 30.49 -5.17
N PRO A 443 -18.27 30.42 -5.35
CA PRO A 443 -17.59 29.13 -5.30
C PRO A 443 -17.54 28.58 -3.88
N ALA A 444 -17.75 27.27 -3.77
CA ALA A 444 -17.56 26.46 -2.56
C ALA A 444 -16.69 25.24 -2.89
N ILE A 445 -15.80 24.89 -1.96
CA ILE A 445 -14.81 23.81 -2.13
C ILE A 445 -14.81 22.95 -0.89
N ALA A 446 -15.06 21.64 -1.04
CA ALA A 446 -14.88 20.67 0.02
C ALA A 446 -13.62 19.85 -0.24
N TYR A 447 -12.85 19.57 0.81
CA TYR A 447 -11.56 18.91 0.68
C TYR A 447 -11.16 18.19 1.97
N THR A 448 -10.43 17.10 1.83
CA THR A 448 -9.88 16.35 2.96
C THR A 448 -8.48 16.85 3.33
N ASP A 449 -8.16 16.74 4.61
CA ASP A 449 -6.83 17.00 5.17
C ASP A 449 -6.32 15.73 5.85
N THR A 450 -5.42 15.01 5.19
CA THR A 450 -4.95 13.71 5.70
C THR A 450 -4.15 13.82 6.99
N LYS A 451 -3.61 15.00 7.31
CA LYS A 451 -2.79 15.22 8.50
C LYS A 451 -3.63 15.31 9.77
N SER A 452 -4.81 15.92 9.67
CA SER A 452 -5.76 16.06 10.78
C SER A 452 -6.86 15.00 10.76
N GLY A 453 -7.13 14.39 9.60
CA GLY A 453 -8.28 13.51 9.40
C GLY A 453 -9.59 14.27 9.20
N ASP A 454 -9.53 15.57 8.84
CA ASP A 454 -10.69 16.44 8.70
C ASP A 454 -11.21 16.51 7.26
N LEU A 455 -12.53 16.60 7.12
CA LEU A 455 -13.22 17.18 5.97
C LEU A 455 -13.47 18.67 6.21
N LYS A 456 -13.01 19.53 5.30
CA LYS A 456 -13.15 21.00 5.41
C LYS A 456 -13.95 21.56 4.24
N LEU A 457 -14.63 22.68 4.49
CA LEU A 457 -15.37 23.47 3.49
C LEU A 457 -14.82 24.90 3.44
N ALA A 458 -14.38 25.33 2.26
CA ALA A 458 -14.05 26.72 1.95
C ALA A 458 -15.15 27.37 1.11
N THR A 459 -15.71 28.48 1.59
CA THR A 459 -16.71 29.29 0.88
C THR A 459 -16.18 30.69 0.60
N PHE A 460 -16.44 31.22 -0.59
CA PHE A 460 -15.95 32.55 -0.96
C PHE A 460 -17.04 33.61 -0.81
N ASP A 461 -16.78 34.66 -0.04
CA ASP A 461 -17.76 35.75 0.16
C ASP A 461 -17.69 36.84 -0.92
N GLY A 462 -16.79 36.70 -1.89
CA GLY A 462 -16.48 37.72 -2.91
C GLY A 462 -15.14 38.42 -2.70
N LYS A 463 -14.57 38.34 -1.49
CA LYS A 463 -13.26 38.90 -1.15
C LYS A 463 -12.33 37.88 -0.50
N VAL A 464 -12.84 37.10 0.46
CA VAL A 464 -12.05 36.15 1.24
C VAL A 464 -12.69 34.77 1.27
N TRP A 465 -11.84 33.76 1.45
CA TRP A 465 -12.27 32.39 1.70
C TRP A 465 -12.50 32.17 3.19
N LYS A 466 -13.70 31.74 3.56
CA LYS A 466 -14.04 31.28 4.90
C LYS A 466 -13.96 29.76 4.94
N LYS A 467 -13.13 29.23 5.84
CA LYS A 467 -12.87 27.80 6.00
C LYS A 467 -13.46 27.30 7.30
N VAL A 468 -14.16 26.17 7.26
CA VAL A 468 -14.74 25.50 8.43
C VAL A 468 -14.53 23.99 8.32
N THR A 469 -14.33 23.32 9.45
CA THR A 469 -14.35 21.85 9.48
C THR A 469 -15.80 21.38 9.42
N VAL A 470 -16.10 20.52 8.45
CA VAL A 470 -17.42 19.91 8.23
C VAL A 470 -17.57 18.71 9.16
N ASP A 471 -16.71 17.71 9.00
CA ASP A 471 -16.70 16.48 9.77
C ASP A 471 -15.26 15.93 9.88
N GLY A 472 -15.02 14.90 10.68
CA GLY A 472 -13.73 14.23 10.82
C GLY A 472 -13.28 14.05 12.26
N ALA A 473 -12.00 13.71 12.43
CA ALA A 473 -11.44 13.20 13.68
C ALA A 473 -11.83 14.02 14.93
N GLY A 474 -12.33 13.33 15.95
CA GLY A 474 -12.76 13.97 17.21
C GLY A 474 -14.09 14.75 17.14
N GLY A 475 -14.88 14.56 16.10
CA GLY A 475 -16.21 15.16 15.96
C GLY A 475 -17.22 14.71 17.02
N THR A 476 -18.23 15.57 17.25
CA THR A 476 -19.38 15.33 18.15
C THR A 476 -20.65 15.90 17.53
N SER A 477 -21.83 15.66 18.14
CA SER A 477 -23.12 16.20 17.69
C SER A 477 -23.53 15.76 16.26
N GLY A 478 -23.45 14.45 16.00
CA GLY A 478 -23.80 13.84 14.71
C GLY A 478 -22.63 13.74 13.72
N ARG A 479 -21.52 14.43 14.00
CA ARG A 479 -20.23 14.25 13.35
C ARG A 479 -19.58 12.93 13.76
N THR A 480 -18.77 12.34 12.88
CA THR A 480 -17.96 11.16 13.22
C THR A 480 -16.78 11.56 14.12
N SER A 481 -16.30 10.62 14.93
CA SER A 481 -15.02 10.75 15.64
C SER A 481 -13.82 10.26 14.82
N HIS A 482 -14.07 9.62 13.67
CA HIS A 482 -13.06 8.98 12.83
C HIS A 482 -12.51 9.94 11.76
N SER A 483 -11.30 9.64 11.28
CA SER A 483 -10.66 10.40 10.21
C SER A 483 -11.40 10.23 8.88
N ILE A 484 -11.44 11.26 8.05
CA ILE A 484 -11.96 11.21 6.69
C ILE A 484 -10.80 11.08 5.70
N ASN A 485 -10.74 9.96 4.97
CA ASN A 485 -9.75 9.70 3.93
C ASN A 485 -10.37 9.30 2.57
N SER A 486 -11.70 9.32 2.46
CA SER A 486 -12.42 8.94 1.25
C SER A 486 -12.42 10.05 0.18
N PRO A 487 -12.81 9.72 -1.06
CA PRO A 487 -13.27 10.71 -2.02
C PRO A 487 -14.48 11.51 -1.51
N VAL A 488 -14.55 12.79 -1.88
CA VAL A 488 -15.64 13.72 -1.55
C VAL A 488 -16.39 14.10 -2.82
N SER A 489 -17.72 14.12 -2.77
CA SER A 489 -18.55 14.69 -3.84
C SER A 489 -19.44 15.84 -3.34
N LEU A 490 -19.68 16.81 -4.24
CA LEU A 490 -20.47 18.00 -4.00
C LEU A 490 -21.55 18.19 -5.06
N CYS A 491 -22.77 18.48 -4.62
CA CYS A 491 -23.87 18.87 -5.48
C CYS A 491 -24.72 19.93 -4.79
N VAL A 492 -25.46 20.73 -5.57
CA VAL A 492 -26.22 21.88 -5.08
C VAL A 492 -27.58 21.89 -5.74
N ASN A 493 -28.64 22.09 -4.96
CA ASN A 493 -29.96 22.42 -5.47
C ASN A 493 -30.52 23.70 -4.83
N GLY A 494 -31.70 24.11 -5.29
CA GLY A 494 -32.29 25.41 -4.98
C GLY A 494 -31.80 26.52 -5.91
N SER A 495 -32.33 27.72 -5.72
CA SER A 495 -32.10 28.86 -6.61
C SER A 495 -31.61 30.11 -5.88
N GLY A 496 -30.88 30.96 -6.59
CA GLY A 496 -30.35 32.22 -6.07
C GLY A 496 -29.46 32.01 -4.84
N THR A 497 -29.86 32.59 -3.71
CA THR A 497 -29.15 32.53 -2.41
C THR A 497 -29.84 31.60 -1.40
N LYS A 498 -30.84 30.84 -1.82
CA LYS A 498 -31.57 29.85 -1.01
C LYS A 498 -31.22 28.44 -1.49
N GLN A 499 -29.93 28.19 -1.69
CA GLN A 499 -29.44 26.88 -2.11
C GLN A 499 -29.10 26.02 -0.90
N LEU A 500 -29.10 24.70 -1.12
CA LEU A 500 -28.59 23.72 -0.18
C LEU A 500 -27.36 23.06 -0.80
N LEU A 501 -26.26 23.02 -0.05
CA LEU A 501 -25.05 22.31 -0.44
C LEU A 501 -25.11 20.90 0.16
N HIS A 502 -24.87 19.90 -0.69
CA HIS A 502 -24.82 18.50 -0.34
C HIS A 502 -23.38 18.00 -0.41
N ILE A 503 -22.91 17.35 0.67
CA ILE A 503 -21.53 16.88 0.81
C ILE A 503 -21.56 15.40 1.19
N PHE A 504 -21.00 14.53 0.36
CA PHE A 504 -20.90 13.09 0.61
C PHE A 504 -19.43 12.67 0.76
N TYR A 505 -19.19 11.79 1.72
CA TYR A 505 -17.87 11.33 2.15
C TYR A 505 -18.04 10.09 3.03
N SER A 506 -16.96 9.38 3.32
CA SER A 506 -16.96 8.22 4.21
C SER A 506 -15.83 8.35 5.22
N ASP A 507 -16.03 7.79 6.41
CA ASP A 507 -14.97 7.74 7.40
C ASP A 507 -14.07 6.50 7.23
N ALA A 508 -12.85 6.61 7.71
CA ALA A 508 -11.78 5.63 7.49
C ALA A 508 -11.93 4.35 8.33
N THR A 509 -12.85 4.31 9.29
CA THR A 509 -12.91 3.25 10.30
C THR A 509 -14.16 2.40 10.11
N ASP A 510 -15.34 3.02 10.18
CA ASP A 510 -16.62 2.35 10.01
C ASP A 510 -16.90 2.12 8.53
N LYS A 511 -16.29 2.95 7.66
CA LYS A 511 -16.44 2.89 6.19
C LYS A 511 -17.85 3.20 5.69
N ASP A 512 -18.64 3.85 6.55
CA ASP A 512 -19.99 4.30 6.26
C ASP A 512 -20.01 5.46 5.26
N LEU A 513 -20.98 5.46 4.34
CA LEU A 513 -21.25 6.62 3.49
C LEU A 513 -22.02 7.66 4.31
N ARG A 514 -21.37 8.77 4.62
CA ARG A 514 -21.90 9.90 5.37
C ARG A 514 -22.35 11.03 4.45
N TYR A 515 -23.30 11.82 4.95
CA TYR A 515 -23.87 12.94 4.24
C TYR A 515 -24.06 14.14 5.16
N ALA A 516 -23.55 15.29 4.71
CA ALA A 516 -23.74 16.58 5.35
C ALA A 516 -24.50 17.53 4.42
N THR A 517 -25.51 18.22 4.97
CA THR A 517 -26.16 19.35 4.30
C THR A 517 -25.72 20.66 4.90
N TYR A 518 -25.56 21.68 4.05
CA TYR A 518 -25.19 23.03 4.49
C TYR A 518 -26.05 24.09 3.82
N ASN A 519 -26.77 24.86 4.62
CA ASN A 519 -27.67 25.93 4.16
C ASN A 519 -27.01 27.32 4.13
N GLY A 520 -25.69 27.39 4.34
CA GLY A 520 -24.96 28.65 4.49
C GLY A 520 -24.81 29.14 5.93
N LYS A 521 -25.40 28.44 6.90
CA LYS A 521 -25.35 28.78 8.33
C LYS A 521 -25.01 27.58 9.22
N SER A 522 -25.65 26.44 9.00
CA SER A 522 -25.54 25.26 9.85
C SER A 522 -25.41 23.99 9.02
N PHE A 523 -24.73 23.00 9.62
CA PHE A 523 -24.65 21.64 9.08
C PHE A 523 -25.68 20.72 9.72
N VAL A 524 -26.18 19.75 8.95
CA VAL A 524 -26.95 18.60 9.43
C VAL A 524 -26.30 17.34 8.86
N PHE A 525 -26.13 16.32 9.70
CA PHE A 525 -25.42 15.08 9.39
C PHE A 525 -26.36 13.88 9.47
N GLU A 526 -26.14 12.92 8.58
CA GLU A 526 -26.74 11.59 8.63
C GLU A 526 -25.81 10.57 7.96
N VAL A 527 -25.93 9.29 8.34
CA VAL A 527 -25.37 8.18 7.58
C VAL A 527 -26.35 7.82 6.47
N VAL A 528 -25.87 7.60 5.26
CA VAL A 528 -26.65 7.19 4.08
C VAL A 528 -26.74 5.68 4.01
N ASP A 529 -25.61 5.00 4.10
CA ASP A 529 -25.47 3.54 3.95
C ASP A 529 -24.15 3.05 4.55
N GLY A 530 -23.94 1.73 4.66
CA GLY A 530 -22.76 1.10 5.29
C GLY A 530 -23.00 0.66 6.73
N ASP A 531 -23.94 1.31 7.42
CA ASP A 531 -24.34 1.03 8.81
C ASP A 531 -25.54 0.07 8.92
N GLY A 532 -25.82 -0.68 7.87
CA GLY A 532 -26.90 -1.67 7.86
C GLY A 532 -26.65 -2.81 8.87
N PRO A 533 -27.70 -3.54 9.30
CA PRO A 533 -27.54 -4.65 10.23
C PRO A 533 -26.83 -5.87 9.61
N VAL A 534 -26.90 -6.02 8.29
CA VAL A 534 -26.28 -7.08 7.48
C VAL A 534 -26.01 -6.58 6.07
N VAL A 535 -25.19 -7.29 5.31
CA VAL A 535 -25.00 -7.05 3.88
C VAL A 535 -26.30 -7.35 3.13
N ASN A 536 -26.84 -6.36 2.41
CA ASN A 536 -28.02 -6.54 1.57
C ASN A 536 -27.61 -7.15 0.23
N ASN A 537 -28.01 -8.40 -0.01
CA ASN A 537 -27.64 -9.14 -1.21
C ASN A 537 -28.11 -8.40 -2.47
N TYR A 538 -27.25 -8.34 -3.49
CA TYR A 538 -27.56 -7.67 -4.76
C TYR A 538 -28.77 -8.26 -5.50
N GLU A 539 -29.09 -9.54 -5.26
CA GLU A 539 -30.26 -10.20 -5.86
C GLU A 539 -31.60 -9.80 -5.21
N ASP A 540 -31.57 -9.11 -4.06
CA ASP A 540 -32.78 -8.67 -3.37
C ASP A 540 -33.46 -7.52 -4.12
N SER A 541 -34.68 -7.77 -4.60
CA SER A 541 -35.47 -6.79 -5.36
C SER A 541 -35.82 -5.54 -4.56
N LYS A 542 -35.85 -5.64 -3.23
CA LYS A 542 -36.07 -4.52 -2.32
C LYS A 542 -34.76 -4.18 -1.62
N ARG A 543 -34.11 -3.12 -2.09
CA ARG A 543 -32.88 -2.61 -1.49
C ARG A 543 -33.16 -1.90 -0.17
N VAL A 544 -32.29 -2.16 0.80
CA VAL A 544 -32.25 -1.51 2.12
C VAL A 544 -30.81 -1.12 2.44
N ARG A 545 -30.58 -0.47 3.58
CA ARG A 545 -29.22 -0.23 4.06
C ARG A 545 -28.43 -1.53 4.17
N THR A 546 -27.20 -1.49 3.69
CA THR A 546 -26.25 -2.60 3.73
C THR A 546 -25.17 -2.35 4.79
N SER A 547 -24.60 -3.43 5.32
CA SER A 547 -23.42 -3.37 6.21
C SER A 547 -22.08 -3.48 5.43
N SER A 548 -22.10 -3.11 4.14
CA SER A 548 -20.95 -3.25 3.25
C SER A 548 -19.96 -2.10 3.41
N ASP A 549 -18.70 -2.35 3.05
CA ASP A 549 -17.74 -1.25 2.81
C ASP A 549 -18.18 -0.45 1.58
N VAL A 550 -18.57 0.81 1.81
CA VAL A 550 -19.04 1.76 0.78
C VAL A 550 -18.15 3.01 0.69
N SER A 551 -16.92 2.90 1.20
CA SER A 551 -16.00 4.04 1.35
C SER A 551 -15.19 4.40 0.11
N VAL A 552 -15.16 3.49 -0.89
CA VAL A 552 -14.22 3.54 -2.01
C VAL A 552 -14.44 4.73 -2.93
N THR A 553 -15.68 4.99 -3.35
CA THR A 553 -15.99 6.10 -4.26
C THR A 553 -17.46 6.50 -4.19
N ASN A 554 -17.73 7.78 -4.47
CA ASN A 554 -19.07 8.32 -4.55
C ASN A 554 -19.15 9.53 -5.50
N ALA A 555 -20.33 9.75 -6.08
CA ALA A 555 -20.67 10.97 -6.79
C ALA A 555 -22.14 11.33 -6.59
N CYS A 556 -22.45 12.63 -6.54
CA CYS A 556 -23.79 13.07 -6.26
C CYS A 556 -24.36 14.02 -7.32
N VAL A 557 -25.67 13.96 -7.47
CA VAL A 557 -26.46 14.83 -8.33
C VAL A 557 -27.62 15.38 -7.52
N ALA A 558 -27.83 16.69 -7.60
CA ALA A 558 -28.95 17.36 -6.97
C ALA A 558 -29.83 18.02 -8.04
N THR A 559 -31.14 17.80 -7.94
CA THR A 559 -32.17 18.35 -8.82
C THR A 559 -33.16 19.18 -8.00
N ALA A 560 -34.13 19.81 -8.67
CA ALA A 560 -35.23 20.49 -7.97
C ALA A 560 -36.07 19.54 -7.11
N ASN A 561 -36.12 18.25 -7.45
CA ASN A 561 -37.00 17.26 -6.81
C ASN A 561 -36.33 16.47 -5.68
N GLY A 562 -35.00 16.55 -5.55
CA GLY A 562 -34.26 15.79 -4.55
C GLY A 562 -32.76 15.67 -4.85
N VAL A 563 -32.08 14.91 -4.00
CA VAL A 563 -30.65 14.59 -4.13
C VAL A 563 -30.48 13.09 -4.37
N GLN A 564 -29.47 12.74 -5.15
CA GLN A 564 -29.09 11.37 -5.47
C GLN A 564 -27.58 11.23 -5.22
N VAL A 565 -27.17 10.11 -4.63
CA VAL A 565 -25.76 9.73 -4.50
C VAL A 565 -25.58 8.34 -5.08
N PHE A 566 -24.49 8.16 -5.82
CA PHE A 566 -24.05 6.90 -6.40
C PHE A 566 -22.74 6.50 -5.73
N TYR A 567 -22.61 5.23 -5.38
CA TYR A 567 -21.47 4.73 -4.62
C TYR A 567 -21.28 3.24 -4.86
N ARG A 568 -20.06 2.79 -4.67
CA ARG A 568 -19.68 1.39 -4.82
C ARG A 568 -19.88 0.63 -3.52
N ASP A 569 -20.41 -0.58 -3.62
CA ASP A 569 -20.35 -1.59 -2.56
C ASP A 569 -19.16 -2.51 -2.85
N GLU A 570 -18.10 -2.34 -2.07
CA GLU A 570 -16.84 -3.09 -2.22
C GLU A 570 -17.00 -4.57 -1.81
N SER A 571 -17.95 -4.88 -0.93
CA SER A 571 -18.16 -6.24 -0.44
C SER A 571 -18.79 -7.15 -1.50
N GLN A 572 -19.54 -6.57 -2.44
CA GLN A 572 -20.24 -7.31 -3.50
C GLN A 572 -19.78 -6.97 -4.92
N GLY A 573 -19.03 -5.88 -5.08
CA GLY A 573 -18.52 -5.47 -6.38
C GLY A 573 -19.52 -4.73 -7.26
N ILE A 574 -20.52 -4.07 -6.67
CA ILE A 574 -21.70 -3.53 -7.37
C ILE A 574 -21.80 -2.01 -7.23
N LEU A 575 -22.49 -1.37 -8.17
CA LEU A 575 -22.76 0.07 -8.15
C LEU A 575 -24.17 0.33 -7.62
N LEU A 576 -24.25 1.04 -6.51
CA LEU A 576 -25.49 1.41 -5.83
C LEU A 576 -25.85 2.88 -6.05
N GLY A 577 -27.12 3.18 -5.83
CA GLY A 577 -27.65 4.52 -5.76
C GLY A 577 -28.57 4.69 -4.56
N ALA A 578 -28.63 5.91 -4.02
CA ALA A 578 -29.60 6.29 -3.01
C ALA A 578 -30.23 7.64 -3.38
N VAL A 579 -31.55 7.73 -3.30
CA VAL A 579 -32.35 8.90 -3.65
C VAL A 579 -33.07 9.44 -2.42
N LYS A 580 -33.02 10.75 -2.20
CA LYS A 580 -33.76 11.44 -1.14
C LYS A 580 -34.59 12.59 -1.69
N THR A 581 -35.90 12.55 -1.45
CA THR A 581 -36.87 13.57 -1.86
C THR A 581 -37.44 14.29 -0.63
N GLY A 582 -37.15 15.57 -0.49
CA GLY A 582 -37.57 16.35 0.69
C GLY A 582 -37.04 15.75 2.01
N THR A 583 -37.94 15.50 2.96
CA THR A 583 -37.64 14.89 4.26
C THR A 583 -37.87 13.38 4.30
N ASN A 584 -38.23 12.76 3.17
CA ASN A 584 -38.46 11.33 3.11
C ASN A 584 -37.18 10.54 3.40
N PRO A 585 -37.30 9.29 3.89
CA PRO A 585 -36.16 8.38 3.99
C PRO A 585 -35.48 8.15 2.64
N TRP A 586 -34.21 7.71 2.70
CA TRP A 586 -33.48 7.27 1.52
C TRP A 586 -34.15 6.06 0.87
N VAL A 587 -34.23 6.10 -0.45
CA VAL A 587 -34.66 4.97 -1.28
C VAL A 587 -33.43 4.46 -2.02
N TYR A 588 -33.10 3.19 -1.79
CA TYR A 588 -31.90 2.53 -2.32
C TYR A 588 -32.21 1.82 -3.64
N GLU A 589 -31.23 1.81 -4.55
CA GLU A 589 -31.32 1.17 -5.85
C GLU A 589 -30.01 0.47 -6.23
N LEU A 590 -30.13 -0.60 -7.01
CA LEU A 590 -29.00 -1.21 -7.71
C LEU A 590 -28.89 -0.55 -9.08
N VAL A 591 -27.76 0.11 -9.34
CA VAL A 591 -27.52 0.84 -10.59
C VAL A 591 -26.87 -0.08 -11.62
N ASP A 592 -25.75 -0.74 -11.32
CA ASP A 592 -25.12 -1.74 -12.22
C ASP A 592 -24.41 -2.83 -11.39
N GLY A 593 -24.05 -3.95 -12.02
CA GLY A 593 -23.35 -5.09 -11.39
C GLY A 593 -24.17 -6.39 -11.28
N ASP A 594 -25.45 -6.39 -11.68
CA ASP A 594 -26.28 -7.60 -11.80
C ASP A 594 -26.49 -8.00 -13.26
N ARG A 595 -25.89 -9.15 -13.62
CA ARG A 595 -25.85 -9.74 -14.97
C ARG A 595 -27.22 -10.15 -15.51
N LYS A 596 -28.25 -10.33 -14.69
CA LYS A 596 -29.51 -10.98 -15.11
C LYS A 596 -30.50 -10.04 -15.83
N THR A 597 -30.23 -8.73 -15.91
CA THR A 597 -31.21 -7.72 -16.38
C THR A 597 -30.64 -6.68 -17.36
N ASP A 598 -31.42 -6.31 -18.39
CA ASP A 598 -31.49 -4.98 -19.03
C ASP A 598 -30.17 -4.27 -19.41
N GLY A 599 -29.18 -4.99 -19.97
CA GLY A 599 -27.96 -4.37 -20.53
C GLY A 599 -26.92 -3.94 -19.49
N ARG A 600 -27.06 -4.41 -18.26
CA ARG A 600 -26.08 -4.29 -17.16
C ARG A 600 -24.82 -5.13 -17.41
N SER A 601 -23.74 -4.75 -16.73
CA SER A 601 -22.45 -5.45 -16.82
C SER A 601 -22.39 -6.66 -15.87
N THR A 602 -21.48 -7.59 -16.17
CA THR A 602 -21.13 -8.70 -15.27
C THR A 602 -19.81 -8.37 -14.59
N GLY A 603 -19.79 -8.34 -13.26
CA GLY A 603 -18.55 -8.24 -12.50
C GLY A 603 -18.40 -6.92 -11.78
N ASP A 604 -17.15 -6.64 -11.44
CA ASP A 604 -16.77 -5.62 -10.47
C ASP A 604 -16.82 -4.22 -11.08
N VAL A 605 -17.67 -3.33 -10.54
CA VAL A 605 -17.95 -2.01 -11.14
C VAL A 605 -17.79 -0.83 -10.20
N GLY A 606 -17.50 0.33 -10.78
CA GLY A 606 -17.52 1.61 -10.10
C GLY A 606 -16.39 1.79 -9.10
N PHE A 607 -15.17 1.35 -9.41
CA PHE A 607 -13.99 1.73 -8.62
C PHE A 607 -13.74 3.24 -8.75
N HIS A 608 -13.97 3.76 -9.94
CA HIS A 608 -13.97 5.18 -10.25
C HIS A 608 -15.32 5.54 -10.86
N LEU A 609 -15.95 6.60 -10.35
CA LEU A 609 -17.22 7.07 -10.88
C LEU A 609 -17.37 8.59 -10.75
N GLN A 610 -18.10 9.17 -11.69
CA GLN A 610 -18.48 10.58 -11.67
C GLN A 610 -19.91 10.74 -12.18
N ALA A 611 -20.63 11.75 -11.67
CA ALA A 611 -22.02 11.97 -12.04
C ALA A 611 -22.30 13.46 -12.32
N ILE A 612 -23.15 13.72 -13.32
CA ILE A 612 -23.62 15.07 -13.66
C ILE A 612 -25.10 15.08 -14.03
N PHE A 613 -25.71 16.26 -13.91
CA PHE A 613 -27.05 16.54 -14.39
C PHE A 613 -27.01 17.66 -15.44
N ASP A 614 -27.57 17.41 -16.62
CA ASP A 614 -27.58 18.40 -17.71
C ASP A 614 -28.74 19.40 -17.63
N GLY A 615 -29.68 19.21 -16.69
CA GLY A 615 -30.94 19.97 -16.61
C GLY A 615 -32.18 19.11 -16.89
N SER A 616 -31.99 17.93 -17.48
CA SER A 616 -33.04 16.98 -17.84
C SER A 616 -32.69 15.55 -17.43
N LYS A 617 -31.45 15.12 -17.68
CA LYS A 617 -30.97 13.76 -17.45
C LYS A 617 -29.79 13.73 -16.49
N THR A 618 -29.74 12.67 -15.69
CA THR A 618 -28.60 12.27 -14.88
C THR A 618 -27.72 11.32 -15.67
N TYR A 619 -26.41 11.56 -15.65
CA TYR A 619 -25.40 10.70 -16.26
C TYR A 619 -24.45 10.25 -15.17
N VAL A 620 -24.18 8.95 -15.11
CA VAL A 620 -23.20 8.34 -14.20
C VAL A 620 -22.19 7.59 -15.06
N VAL A 621 -20.95 8.05 -15.11
CA VAL A 621 -19.84 7.32 -15.76
C VAL A 621 -19.08 6.53 -14.70
N TYR A 622 -18.69 5.31 -15.03
CA TYR A 622 -17.94 4.43 -14.15
C TYR A 622 -17.08 3.44 -14.93
N ASP A 623 -16.07 2.87 -14.28
CA ASP A 623 -15.30 1.75 -14.81
C ASP A 623 -15.92 0.40 -14.40
N SER A 624 -15.53 -0.66 -15.12
CA SER A 624 -16.01 -2.02 -14.90
C SER A 624 -14.95 -3.05 -15.31
N VAL A 625 -14.92 -4.18 -14.62
CA VAL A 625 -14.12 -5.36 -14.99
C VAL A 625 -14.94 -6.25 -15.93
N VAL A 626 -14.31 -6.70 -17.01
CA VAL A 626 -14.95 -7.55 -18.03
C VAL A 626 -14.40 -8.98 -17.98
N THR A 627 -13.08 -9.16 -17.95
CA THR A 627 -12.46 -10.49 -17.77
C THR A 627 -11.30 -10.47 -16.78
N LEU A 628 -11.17 -11.59 -16.06
CA LEU A 628 -10.01 -11.93 -15.24
C LEU A 628 -9.25 -13.09 -15.90
N ASN A 629 -7.93 -13.13 -15.72
CA ASN A 629 -7.13 -14.28 -16.13
C ASN A 629 -7.17 -15.41 -15.06
N GLN A 630 -6.50 -16.54 -15.33
CA GLN A 630 -6.46 -17.68 -14.40
C GLN A 630 -5.81 -17.37 -13.03
N LYS A 631 -5.01 -16.30 -12.95
CA LYS A 631 -4.40 -15.81 -11.71
C LYS A 631 -5.30 -14.80 -10.95
N LYS A 632 -6.54 -14.59 -11.41
CA LYS A 632 -7.48 -13.57 -10.91
C LYS A 632 -6.99 -12.13 -11.10
N GLU A 633 -6.09 -11.90 -12.05
CA GLU A 633 -5.69 -10.54 -12.43
C GLU A 633 -6.65 -10.01 -13.50
N ILE A 634 -6.98 -8.71 -13.42
CA ILE A 634 -7.85 -8.08 -14.42
C ILE A 634 -7.13 -8.05 -15.77
N SER A 635 -7.73 -8.71 -16.76
CA SER A 635 -7.21 -8.75 -18.13
C SER A 635 -7.97 -7.81 -19.07
N SER A 636 -9.22 -7.47 -18.75
CA SER A 636 -9.99 -6.50 -19.53
C SER A 636 -11.06 -5.80 -18.71
N GLY A 637 -11.46 -4.60 -19.14
CA GLY A 637 -12.55 -3.84 -18.55
C GLY A 637 -13.25 -2.94 -19.57
N ALA A 638 -14.16 -2.11 -19.08
CA ALA A 638 -14.89 -1.14 -19.88
C ALA A 638 -15.18 0.15 -19.11
N VAL A 639 -15.27 1.26 -19.84
CA VAL A 639 -15.90 2.50 -19.36
C VAL A 639 -17.37 2.44 -19.72
N ARG A 640 -18.22 2.62 -18.72
CA ARG A 640 -19.67 2.48 -18.80
C ARG A 640 -20.33 3.81 -18.47
N ILE A 641 -21.51 4.04 -19.05
CA ILE A 641 -22.35 5.16 -18.68
C ILE A 641 -23.78 4.68 -18.44
N ALA A 642 -24.36 5.07 -17.31
CA ALA A 642 -25.77 4.92 -16.99
C ALA A 642 -26.45 6.28 -17.10
N ILE A 643 -27.60 6.32 -17.78
CA ILE A 643 -28.34 7.54 -18.08
C ILE A 643 -29.78 7.37 -17.60
N ARG A 644 -30.30 8.36 -16.88
CA ARG A 644 -31.69 8.36 -16.40
C ARG A 644 -32.33 9.74 -16.56
N ALA A 645 -33.59 9.76 -16.99
CA ALA A 645 -34.47 10.92 -16.86
C ALA A 645 -35.28 10.79 -15.56
N GLY A 646 -35.32 11.85 -14.75
CA GLY A 646 -36.03 11.83 -13.46
C GLY A 646 -35.30 11.01 -12.37
N SER A 647 -36.07 10.38 -11.49
CA SER A 647 -35.58 9.67 -10.30
C SER A 647 -36.16 8.26 -10.13
N ASP A 648 -36.79 7.72 -11.18
CA ASP A 648 -37.33 6.36 -11.17
C ASP A 648 -36.19 5.33 -11.28
N SER A 649 -36.14 4.36 -10.36
CA SER A 649 -35.07 3.36 -10.31
C SER A 649 -35.10 2.38 -11.48
N THR A 650 -36.20 2.26 -12.23
CA THR A 650 -36.29 1.37 -13.39
C THR A 650 -36.04 2.08 -14.72
N ALA A 651 -35.80 3.40 -14.71
CA ALA A 651 -35.66 4.22 -15.92
C ALA A 651 -34.20 4.38 -16.39
N TRP A 652 -33.28 3.51 -15.94
CA TRP A 652 -31.89 3.52 -16.37
C TRP A 652 -31.74 2.97 -17.78
N SER A 653 -30.93 3.66 -18.58
CA SER A 653 -30.38 3.13 -19.83
C SER A 653 -28.87 3.06 -19.73
N TYR A 654 -28.28 1.98 -20.25
CA TYR A 654 -26.85 1.71 -20.12
C TYR A 654 -26.17 1.72 -21.48
N GLN A 655 -24.93 2.17 -21.50
CA GLN A 655 -24.08 2.14 -22.68
C GLN A 655 -22.64 1.82 -22.28
N SER A 656 -22.01 0.91 -23.03
CA SER A 656 -20.56 0.73 -22.98
C SER A 656 -19.92 1.79 -23.88
N PHE A 657 -19.08 2.63 -23.28
CA PHE A 657 -18.49 3.79 -23.93
C PHE A 657 -17.17 3.46 -24.63
N ASP A 658 -16.31 2.69 -23.96
CA ASP A 658 -15.09 2.09 -24.51
C ASP A 658 -14.87 0.75 -23.79
N ILE A 659 -14.28 -0.23 -24.48
CA ILE A 659 -13.99 -1.57 -23.94
C ILE A 659 -12.58 -1.97 -24.34
N SER A 660 -11.88 -2.72 -23.48
CA SER A 660 -10.53 -3.18 -23.81
C SER A 660 -10.52 -3.88 -25.18
N THR A 661 -9.53 -3.53 -25.98
CA THR A 661 -9.21 -4.16 -27.27
C THR A 661 -7.74 -4.54 -27.30
N ASP A 662 -7.30 -5.16 -28.39
CA ASP A 662 -5.86 -5.40 -28.61
C ASP A 662 -5.06 -4.09 -28.62
N ASP A 663 -5.66 -2.95 -28.98
CA ASP A 663 -4.94 -1.66 -29.03
C ASP A 663 -4.83 -0.97 -27.67
N ALA A 664 -5.74 -1.25 -26.75
CA ALA A 664 -5.69 -0.69 -25.41
C ALA A 664 -6.48 -1.46 -24.37
N SER A 665 -5.92 -1.53 -23.18
CA SER A 665 -6.61 -2.04 -22.00
C SER A 665 -7.24 -0.90 -21.20
N ILE A 666 -8.48 -1.12 -20.76
CA ILE A 666 -9.36 -0.11 -20.17
C ILE A 666 -9.95 -0.68 -18.88
N PHE A 667 -9.25 -0.54 -17.75
CA PHE A 667 -9.78 -0.92 -16.44
C PHE A 667 -9.05 -0.17 -15.33
N GLY A 668 -9.77 0.29 -14.30
CA GLY A 668 -9.19 0.61 -12.99
C GLY A 668 -8.21 1.79 -12.90
N TYR A 669 -8.25 2.76 -13.82
CA TYR A 669 -7.31 3.89 -13.82
C TYR A 669 -7.92 5.21 -13.34
N ASP A 670 -8.93 5.76 -14.04
CA ASP A 670 -9.89 6.78 -13.56
C ASP A 670 -10.87 7.17 -14.70
N VAL A 671 -11.99 7.81 -14.35
CA VAL A 671 -12.94 8.42 -15.30
C VAL A 671 -13.34 9.83 -14.88
N ALA A 672 -13.59 10.71 -15.85
CA ALA A 672 -14.16 12.04 -15.59
C ALA A 672 -15.17 12.45 -16.67
N ILE A 673 -16.08 13.35 -16.29
CA ILE A 673 -17.19 13.79 -17.13
C ILE A 673 -17.41 15.29 -17.00
N ALA A 674 -17.72 15.97 -18.10
CA ALA A 674 -18.07 17.38 -18.10
C ALA A 674 -19.16 17.69 -19.13
N ARG A 675 -19.97 18.72 -18.83
CA ARG A 675 -20.91 19.29 -19.78
C ARG A 675 -20.18 20.16 -20.79
N VAL A 676 -20.51 19.99 -22.06
CA VAL A 676 -19.95 20.76 -23.19
C VAL A 676 -21.12 21.18 -24.07
N SER A 677 -21.48 22.47 -24.07
CA SER A 677 -22.50 23.12 -24.93
C SER A 677 -23.52 22.18 -25.61
N GLY A 678 -24.49 21.68 -24.84
CA GLY A 678 -25.59 20.84 -25.36
C GLY A 678 -25.30 19.34 -25.40
N ASP A 679 -24.12 18.91 -24.96
CA ASP A 679 -23.69 17.52 -24.91
C ASP A 679 -22.81 17.26 -23.67
N VAL A 680 -22.31 16.04 -23.53
CA VAL A 680 -21.49 15.55 -22.43
C VAL A 680 -20.19 14.98 -22.99
N MET A 681 -19.06 15.38 -22.44
CA MET A 681 -17.76 14.79 -22.75
C MET A 681 -17.34 13.86 -21.63
N VAL A 682 -16.90 12.65 -22.00
CA VAL A 682 -16.34 11.65 -21.08
C VAL A 682 -14.85 11.49 -21.39
N THR A 683 -14.03 11.37 -20.36
CA THR A 683 -12.59 11.09 -20.47
C THR A 683 -12.16 10.00 -19.49
N TRP A 684 -11.18 9.18 -19.90
CA TRP A 684 -10.68 8.06 -19.12
C TRP A 684 -9.21 7.80 -19.43
N LEU A 685 -8.55 7.09 -18.52
CA LEU A 685 -7.19 6.58 -18.70
C LEU A 685 -7.21 5.17 -19.32
N ALA A 686 -6.18 4.86 -20.10
CA ALA A 686 -5.97 3.54 -20.69
C ALA A 686 -4.48 3.21 -20.82
N THR A 687 -4.17 1.93 -21.01
CA THR A 687 -2.80 1.45 -21.32
C THR A 687 -2.70 1.00 -22.76
N SER A 688 -1.52 1.11 -23.37
CA SER A 688 -1.14 0.29 -24.53
C SER A 688 -0.71 -1.11 -24.09
N ILE A 689 -0.62 -2.06 -25.04
CA ILE A 689 -0.01 -3.38 -24.79
C ILE A 689 1.40 -3.24 -24.19
N THR A 690 2.19 -2.30 -24.71
CA THR A 690 3.60 -2.11 -24.32
C THR A 690 3.80 -1.49 -22.95
N SER A 691 2.75 -0.91 -22.37
CA SER A 691 2.80 -0.23 -21.07
C SER A 691 1.99 -0.95 -20.00
N PHE A 692 1.15 -1.92 -20.37
CA PHE A 692 0.30 -2.67 -19.46
C PHE A 692 1.07 -3.20 -18.23
N PRO A 693 0.54 -3.04 -17.00
CA PRO A 693 -0.72 -2.39 -16.61
C PRO A 693 -0.54 -0.90 -16.24
N LYS A 694 0.54 -0.24 -16.66
CA LYS A 694 0.76 1.19 -16.39
C LYS A 694 0.05 2.03 -17.47
N PRO A 695 -0.83 2.99 -17.11
CA PRO A 695 -1.48 3.83 -18.10
C PRO A 695 -0.45 4.66 -18.86
N ASN A 696 -0.74 4.95 -20.12
CA ASN A 696 0.05 5.86 -20.95
C ASN A 696 -0.80 6.60 -21.98
N GLN A 697 -2.12 6.44 -21.93
CA GLN A 697 -3.09 7.08 -22.82
C GLN A 697 -4.14 7.84 -22.01
N ILE A 698 -4.48 9.03 -22.50
CA ILE A 698 -5.67 9.78 -22.11
C ILE A 698 -6.62 9.70 -23.29
N ARG A 699 -7.86 9.27 -23.04
CA ARG A 699 -8.91 9.11 -24.05
C ARG A 699 -10.10 9.99 -23.72
N TRP A 700 -10.81 10.45 -24.75
CA TRP A 700 -12.05 11.20 -24.59
C TRP A 700 -12.95 11.08 -25.80
N ALA A 701 -14.26 11.17 -25.58
CA ALA A 701 -15.25 11.32 -26.64
C ALA A 701 -16.48 12.09 -26.14
N MET A 702 -17.29 12.55 -27.08
CA MET A 702 -18.59 13.16 -26.82
C MET A 702 -19.66 12.06 -26.71
N LEU A 703 -20.64 12.24 -25.83
CA LEU A 703 -21.68 11.23 -25.59
C LEU A 703 -22.56 11.01 -26.81
N SER A 704 -22.84 12.06 -27.59
CA SER A 704 -23.56 11.94 -28.86
C SER A 704 -22.79 11.17 -29.94
N ALA A 705 -21.46 11.07 -29.82
CA ALA A 705 -20.57 10.44 -30.80
C ALA A 705 -19.50 9.56 -30.12
N PRO A 706 -19.91 8.52 -29.37
CA PRO A 706 -19.06 7.78 -28.44
C PRO A 706 -18.01 6.91 -29.16
N LEU A 707 -18.29 6.49 -30.41
CA LEU A 707 -17.36 5.69 -31.21
C LEU A 707 -16.19 6.51 -31.79
N ALA A 708 -16.28 7.84 -31.76
CA ALA A 708 -15.23 8.74 -32.25
C ALA A 708 -14.22 9.07 -31.13
N ILE A 709 -13.57 8.02 -30.61
CA ILE A 709 -12.65 8.13 -29.47
C ILE A 709 -11.37 8.84 -29.90
N SER A 710 -11.12 10.00 -29.29
CA SER A 710 -9.85 10.71 -29.40
C SER A 710 -8.89 10.21 -28.33
N LYS A 711 -7.58 10.20 -28.64
CA LYS A 711 -6.53 9.74 -27.70
C LYS A 711 -5.26 10.56 -27.80
N SER A 712 -4.52 10.64 -26.70
CA SER A 712 -3.17 11.22 -26.62
C SER A 712 -2.28 10.38 -25.72
N THR A 713 -1.01 10.20 -26.08
CA THR A 713 -0.03 9.49 -25.26
C THR A 713 0.73 10.41 -24.33
N THR A 714 1.16 9.91 -23.18
CA THR A 714 1.82 10.70 -22.13
C THR A 714 3.32 10.45 -22.03
N GLU A 715 3.93 9.82 -23.03
CA GLU A 715 5.33 9.35 -22.98
C GLU A 715 6.35 10.42 -22.53
N ASN A 716 6.19 11.68 -22.96
CA ASN A 716 7.10 12.78 -22.58
C ASN A 716 6.78 13.41 -21.22
N PHE A 717 5.68 13.01 -20.60
CA PHE A 717 5.16 13.53 -19.35
C PHE A 717 5.05 12.47 -18.26
N GLY A 718 5.33 11.21 -18.56
CA GLY A 718 5.35 10.10 -17.59
C GLY A 718 4.01 9.38 -17.46
N THR A 719 4.01 8.39 -16.57
CA THR A 719 2.85 7.53 -16.30
C THR A 719 1.72 8.37 -15.70
N PRO A 720 0.50 8.37 -16.27
CA PRO A 720 -0.65 8.95 -15.61
C PRO A 720 -0.87 8.33 -14.23
N GLY A 721 -1.23 9.14 -13.24
CA GLY A 721 -1.62 8.63 -11.92
C GLY A 721 -3.11 8.31 -11.85
N ALA A 722 -3.63 8.18 -10.63
CA ALA A 722 -4.97 7.70 -10.35
C ALA A 722 -6.11 8.73 -10.55
N TYR A 723 -5.82 10.02 -10.81
CA TYR A 723 -6.87 11.03 -10.87
C TYR A 723 -6.90 11.82 -12.18
N LEU A 724 -8.13 12.02 -12.68
CA LEU A 724 -8.53 12.80 -13.82
C LEU A 724 -9.53 13.88 -13.40
N SER A 725 -9.47 15.03 -14.07
CA SER A 725 -10.56 16.01 -14.03
C SER A 725 -10.68 16.72 -15.37
N ILE A 726 -11.89 17.15 -15.72
CA ILE A 726 -12.14 17.81 -17.00
C ILE A 726 -13.09 19.00 -16.80
N ASP A 727 -12.83 20.08 -17.53
CA ASP A 727 -13.61 21.32 -17.45
C ASP A 727 -14.46 21.62 -18.70
N GLY A 728 -14.54 20.64 -19.61
CA GLY A 728 -15.15 20.68 -20.93
C GLY A 728 -14.15 20.93 -22.08
N LYS A 729 -12.91 21.33 -21.79
CA LYS A 729 -11.87 21.58 -22.80
C LYS A 729 -10.49 21.07 -22.39
N THR A 730 -10.14 21.21 -21.12
CA THR A 730 -8.85 20.84 -20.58
C THR A 730 -9.02 19.65 -19.64
N ILE A 731 -8.30 18.58 -19.95
CA ILE A 731 -8.19 17.38 -19.11
C ILE A 731 -6.95 17.53 -18.26
N VAL A 732 -7.11 17.44 -16.94
CA VAL A 732 -6.01 17.46 -15.98
C VAL A 732 -5.81 16.03 -15.48
N PHE A 733 -4.55 15.64 -15.35
CA PHE A 733 -4.15 14.30 -14.94
C PHE A 733 -2.83 14.36 -14.16
N ASN A 734 -2.67 13.48 -13.16
CA ASN A 734 -1.36 13.28 -12.55
C ASN A 734 -0.41 12.66 -13.59
N CYS A 735 0.87 13.04 -13.62
CA CYS A 735 1.83 12.62 -14.63
C CYS A 735 3.20 12.34 -13.99
N GLN A 736 3.38 11.15 -13.39
CA GLN A 736 4.60 10.75 -12.65
C GLN A 736 5.02 11.78 -11.59
N GLU A 737 4.38 11.73 -10.41
CA GLU A 737 4.57 12.64 -9.26
C GLU A 737 4.28 14.13 -9.53
N ARG A 738 3.84 14.46 -10.75
CA ARG A 738 3.56 15.82 -11.23
C ARG A 738 2.10 15.96 -11.64
N LEU A 739 1.71 17.18 -11.97
CA LEU A 739 0.40 17.49 -12.53
C LEU A 739 0.55 18.04 -13.95
N CYS A 740 -0.28 17.55 -14.87
CA CYS A 740 -0.26 17.92 -16.28
C CYS A 740 -1.68 18.25 -16.77
N ALA A 741 -1.74 19.03 -17.86
CA ALA A 741 -2.99 19.43 -18.50
C ALA A 741 -2.90 19.19 -20.01
N LEU A 742 -3.92 18.55 -20.56
CA LEU A 742 -4.14 18.28 -21.98
C LEU A 742 -5.25 19.19 -22.51
N ASP A 743 -4.95 19.99 -23.54
CA ASP A 743 -5.95 20.75 -24.30
C ASP A 743 -6.51 19.88 -25.43
N THR A 744 -7.77 19.47 -25.32
CA THR A 744 -8.40 18.55 -26.29
C THR A 744 -8.46 19.14 -27.69
N SER A 745 -8.67 20.46 -27.81
CA SER A 745 -8.75 21.13 -29.11
C SER A 745 -7.41 21.12 -29.85
N LYS A 746 -6.30 21.31 -29.13
CA LYS A 746 -4.96 21.20 -29.69
C LYS A 746 -4.60 19.77 -30.06
N ALA A 747 -5.04 18.81 -29.24
CA ALA A 747 -4.78 17.40 -29.49
C ALA A 747 -5.44 16.92 -30.78
N VAL A 748 -6.72 17.25 -30.98
CA VAL A 748 -7.46 16.94 -32.22
C VAL A 748 -6.83 17.63 -33.44
N ALA A 749 -6.25 18.82 -33.26
CA ALA A 749 -5.53 19.53 -34.33
C ALA A 749 -4.10 19.00 -34.58
N GLY A 750 -3.66 17.93 -33.91
CA GLY A 750 -2.30 17.38 -34.04
C GLY A 750 -1.19 18.27 -33.48
N GLN A 751 -1.53 19.23 -32.63
CA GLN A 751 -0.58 20.17 -32.02
C GLN A 751 -0.05 19.66 -30.67
N SER A 752 1.03 20.26 -30.17
CA SER A 752 1.48 20.02 -28.79
C SER A 752 0.42 20.43 -27.77
N ALA A 753 -0.27 19.42 -27.22
CA ALA A 753 -1.48 19.62 -26.42
C ALA A 753 -1.27 19.47 -24.91
N ILE A 754 -0.22 18.76 -24.47
CA ILE A 754 0.08 18.56 -23.04
C ILE A 754 1.06 19.64 -22.54
N ARG A 755 0.76 20.20 -21.37
CA ARG A 755 1.61 21.16 -20.65
C ARG A 755 1.76 20.76 -19.20
N LEU A 756 2.92 21.11 -18.63
CA LEU A 756 3.15 21.01 -17.20
C LEU A 756 2.20 21.98 -16.45
N VAL A 757 1.52 21.47 -15.45
CA VAL A 757 0.82 22.30 -14.46
C VAL A 757 1.74 22.54 -13.27
N ARG A 758 2.42 21.50 -12.76
CA ARG A 758 3.33 21.62 -11.61
C ARG A 758 4.35 20.49 -11.52
N SER A 759 5.54 20.81 -11.00
CA SER A 759 6.71 19.93 -10.87
C SER A 759 6.68 18.90 -9.74
N SER A 760 5.73 18.95 -8.79
CA SER A 760 5.58 17.93 -7.75
C SER A 760 4.23 18.01 -7.05
N GLN A 761 3.62 16.86 -6.77
CA GLN A 761 2.45 16.67 -5.90
C GLN A 761 2.76 15.82 -4.65
N GLY A 762 3.95 15.23 -4.57
CA GLY A 762 4.28 14.17 -3.61
C GLY A 762 4.37 12.81 -4.29
N VAL A 763 4.77 11.78 -3.53
CA VAL A 763 4.86 10.39 -3.99
C VAL A 763 3.47 9.79 -4.27
N GLU A 764 2.47 10.23 -3.52
CA GLU A 764 1.08 9.82 -3.67
C GLU A 764 0.30 10.82 -4.55
N PRO A 765 -0.46 10.37 -5.57
CA PRO A 765 -1.26 11.27 -6.39
C PRO A 765 -2.36 11.93 -5.55
N THR A 766 -2.73 13.16 -5.90
CA THR A 766 -3.84 13.89 -5.26
C THR A 766 -4.87 14.28 -6.31
N GLN A 767 -6.14 14.34 -5.91
CA GLN A 767 -7.22 14.79 -6.79
C GLN A 767 -7.04 16.27 -7.18
N SER A 768 -7.74 16.65 -8.25
CA SER A 768 -7.82 18.04 -8.68
C SER A 768 -9.24 18.38 -9.11
N ALA A 769 -9.65 19.63 -8.92
CA ALA A 769 -10.99 20.08 -9.30
C ALA A 769 -10.97 21.48 -9.89
N TRP A 770 -11.87 21.77 -10.82
CA TRP A 770 -11.99 23.08 -11.45
C TRP A 770 -12.95 24.00 -10.71
N VAL A 771 -12.51 25.20 -10.33
CA VAL A 771 -13.33 26.21 -9.64
C VAL A 771 -13.28 27.54 -10.37
N THR A 772 -14.38 28.29 -10.37
CA THR A 772 -14.43 29.64 -10.94
C THR A 772 -14.58 30.68 -9.83
N VAL A 773 -13.59 31.57 -9.71
CA VAL A 773 -13.56 32.65 -8.71
C VAL A 773 -13.54 33.97 -9.46
N ASN A 774 -14.54 34.83 -9.21
CA ASN A 774 -14.65 36.14 -9.88
C ASN A 774 -14.48 36.06 -11.41
N LYS A 775 -15.16 35.10 -12.05
CA LYS A 775 -15.12 34.82 -13.51
C LYS A 775 -13.78 34.30 -14.04
N VAL A 776 -12.81 34.03 -13.17
CA VAL A 776 -11.53 33.42 -13.55
C VAL A 776 -11.57 31.95 -13.15
N LYS A 777 -11.21 31.06 -14.07
CA LYS A 777 -11.14 29.61 -13.84
C LYS A 777 -9.78 29.27 -13.22
N TYR A 778 -9.81 28.49 -12.15
CA TYR A 778 -8.65 27.98 -11.44
C TYR A 778 -8.76 26.47 -11.31
N LEU A 779 -7.61 25.82 -11.28
CA LEU A 779 -7.49 24.43 -10.89
C LEU A 779 -7.13 24.35 -9.41
N LEU A 780 -7.84 23.52 -8.66
CA LEU A 780 -7.50 23.18 -7.28
C LEU A 780 -6.64 21.95 -7.29
N ALA A 781 -5.49 22.01 -6.63
CA ALA A 781 -4.63 20.85 -6.43
C ALA A 781 -3.67 21.07 -5.26
N THR A 782 -3.06 19.98 -4.80
CA THR A 782 -2.01 20.00 -3.79
C THR A 782 -0.71 20.58 -4.33
N VAL A 783 -0.12 21.46 -3.53
CA VAL A 783 1.07 22.26 -3.82
C VAL A 783 1.93 22.26 -2.56
N ASN A 784 3.04 21.52 -2.57
CA ASN A 784 3.93 21.40 -1.40
C ASN A 784 3.16 21.02 -0.12
N ASN A 785 2.29 20.00 -0.21
CA ASN A 785 1.40 19.54 0.86
C ASN A 785 0.39 20.59 1.37
N LYS A 786 0.03 21.55 0.51
CA LYS A 786 -0.98 22.59 0.77
C LYS A 786 -1.99 22.65 -0.36
N LEU A 787 -3.27 22.83 -0.06
CA LEU A 787 -4.27 23.07 -1.09
C LEU A 787 -4.11 24.47 -1.70
N ALA A 788 -4.03 24.55 -3.02
CA ALA A 788 -3.83 25.81 -3.74
C ALA A 788 -4.72 25.95 -4.98
N LEU A 789 -4.92 27.20 -5.39
CA LEU A 789 -5.52 27.62 -6.65
C LEU A 789 -4.41 27.84 -7.68
N LEU A 790 -4.47 27.14 -8.81
CA LEU A 790 -3.52 27.23 -9.91
C LEU A 790 -4.17 27.84 -11.15
N LYS A 791 -3.41 28.62 -11.91
CA LYS A 791 -3.81 29.13 -13.22
C LYS A 791 -2.63 29.16 -14.20
N PRO A 792 -2.88 28.96 -15.52
CA PRO A 792 -1.85 29.05 -16.55
C PRO A 792 -1.03 30.34 -16.53
#